data_AF-A0A1W2BXR7-F1
#
_entry.id   AF-A0A1W2BXR7-F1
#
_cell.length_a   1.000
_cell.length_b   1.000
_cell.length_c   1.000
_cell.angle_alpha   90.00
_cell.angle_beta   90.00
_cell.angle_gamma   90.00
#
_symmetry.space_group_name_H-M   'P 1'
#
loop_
_entity.id
_entity.type
_entity.pdbx_description
1 polymer ?
#
loop_
_entity_poly.entity_id
_entity_poly.type
_entity_poly.pdbx_seq_one_letter_code
_entity_poly.pdbx_strand_id
1 'polypeptide(L)'
;MRYSRYVALICLMISCLAGFSQTVVVTNTNDQGVGSLRQALMDIPVVRTVPYIINFNLPGTPSSDAVRTIRLKTALPFIPSNVIIDGSSQNWPKLGVSDAKVIIEPEDANVVFNCFAIGDLNTMNSQVSDVEIYGLYIKDFAKINNLQTVNMSQGSGIVINSRANNIKIGAPGKGNVIGGNINGIAIQNPYYYTTPTPLTEISIRSNFIGVTYDGNTAKTNVNGISAALYDCSLSIGGDNADEGNLIAANQINVNITRNSYSTNNRFNINVIGNKIGTNRTATDDFSNLQLYNTSSAIEISGVKVNAVNTNLYVRNNVISGHRNVGVSIANADFVLAGNIIGTGAQGTEPFRNGTGVKIEQNAVGKIGGDTPESANRIAYNNNGIESVSARPVTITRNSMYCNRDVSINKTLLIAQPYVQVLVIRTDFLSGKATPNADVELFYTENCQGKCEGRTYFATVRAQGDGRWTYNGAINGKVTATASLLNLTTSPFSIPEVFDNEIIKKNVTCQNNGLGSIDVPEPREGITFTWNKVLPNSTRQFLSNAQKIENLEEGTYELITNDGCREVQHLPLFEIKDQKLTNLQVSWPTPACGQTSFAFSGNVDRGEGTITYEWIDAITGQTVRTGKNVFMPEGTYKLKVTDQAGCHMESPPMQIRRLPSPVINMVSRLISPAACGAANGAIRNILITDQTGTLTYKWYVMNTDPQTGSLVQGPEVGQGLDLIDVAGGIYVLEVKDQGPCPAVRSPFITIPITNSVIINGGIVASTTCNNNNGAINGIVITQGTNYKLTAIGGTFEESGTCQPGMAFNITGLPPGNYTLNASNVQTLCTAVPKTYTITATPILQYIAQVSSIFDASCGTDNGMIRLVYPNNIKPMPGKYQWENAAGQQYNGTAELTQNLPEGTYTLKITDPNGCTSDPLGPYEIKRIPLLIVDKTIGVVTDDLCALGRGSITGVKIAGGLPLSGSGADAVYRYAWKDRDGNIVGTSRDLVNIGAGDYYLEVTDQTTCGMDVSKTFTIAAPVIRLVTPTVNDMRVCYATEIMLPVLAPEEGTYQMYLDENDARPLMETSNGKFIFKVSKTGDYKIRRKLGTCYSNFTSVHIEVTNDNLEIKNTMTPNGDGMNDYWMVTGLPDHADINIKVYTRSGQLVYESIGRYDKPFDGRFRGKELPAGAYYYKIDLRADCKPIGGSITLLR
;
A
#
# COMPACT_ATOMS: atom_id res chain seq x y z
N MET A 1 31.87 -87.90 32.60
CA MET A 1 31.39 -86.52 32.85
C MET A 1 32.34 -85.79 33.81
N ARG A 2 33.41 -85.14 33.30
CA ARG A 2 34.24 -84.16 34.08
C ARG A 2 35.31 -83.43 33.24
N TYR A 3 35.23 -83.45 31.90
CA TYR A 3 36.17 -82.74 31.00
C TYR A 3 35.51 -81.69 30.10
N SER A 4 34.19 -81.52 30.14
CA SER A 4 33.45 -80.60 29.26
C SER A 4 33.16 -79.22 29.90
N ARG A 5 33.32 -79.07 31.22
CA ARG A 5 33.04 -77.79 31.92
C ARG A 5 34.24 -76.82 32.01
N TYR A 6 35.47 -77.30 31.88
CA TYR A 6 36.66 -76.43 31.89
C TYR A 6 36.98 -75.81 30.53
N VAL A 7 36.67 -76.50 29.43
CA VAL A 7 36.86 -75.95 28.06
C VAL A 7 35.79 -74.88 27.75
N ALA A 8 34.56 -75.05 28.25
CA ALA A 8 33.51 -74.03 28.09
C ALA A 8 33.77 -72.75 28.88
N LEU A 9 34.40 -72.83 30.08
CA LEU A 9 34.73 -71.63 30.88
C LEU A 9 35.94 -70.87 30.32
N ILE A 10 36.89 -71.58 29.69
CA ILE A 10 38.04 -70.95 29.01
C ILE A 10 37.61 -70.36 27.65
N CYS A 11 36.69 -70.98 26.92
CA CYS A 11 36.09 -70.38 25.72
C CYS A 11 35.16 -69.19 26.03
N LEU A 12 34.44 -69.18 27.16
CA LEU A 12 33.64 -68.02 27.60
C LEU A 12 34.49 -66.88 28.18
N MET A 13 35.68 -67.16 28.72
CA MET A 13 36.64 -66.11 29.13
C MET A 13 37.46 -65.56 27.96
N ILE A 14 37.57 -66.29 26.84
CA ILE A 14 38.26 -65.83 25.62
C ILE A 14 37.31 -65.07 24.66
N SER A 15 35.99 -65.20 24.81
CA SER A 15 34.99 -64.43 24.03
C SER A 15 34.57 -63.10 24.67
N CYS A 16 35.20 -62.67 25.77
CA CYS A 16 35.00 -61.36 26.40
C CYS A 16 36.24 -60.47 26.22
N LEU A 17 36.76 -60.36 24.99
CA LEU A 17 37.53 -59.17 24.61
C LEU A 17 36.52 -58.06 24.33
N ALA A 18 36.05 -57.41 25.40
CA ALA A 18 35.53 -56.06 25.27
C ALA A 18 36.64 -55.21 24.62
N GLY A 19 36.40 -54.72 23.41
CA GLY A 19 37.32 -53.81 22.75
C GLY A 19 37.50 -52.58 23.62
N PHE A 20 38.65 -52.42 24.25
CA PHE A 20 38.98 -51.21 24.97
C PHE A 20 39.18 -50.08 23.96
N SER A 21 38.72 -48.87 24.30
CA SER A 21 39.05 -47.65 23.55
C SER A 21 40.57 -47.56 23.36
N GLN A 22 41.04 -47.33 22.13
CA GLN A 22 42.46 -47.17 21.86
C GLN A 22 42.86 -45.71 22.12
N THR A 23 43.78 -45.48 23.05
CA THR A 23 44.31 -44.14 23.34
C THR A 23 45.73 -44.00 22.81
N VAL A 24 45.98 -42.98 22.00
CA VAL A 24 47.31 -42.57 21.51
C VAL A 24 47.64 -41.21 22.07
N VAL A 25 48.91 -41.01 22.43
CA VAL A 25 49.40 -39.77 23.05
C VAL A 25 50.36 -39.07 22.10
N VAL A 26 50.07 -37.81 21.79
CA VAL A 26 50.98 -36.90 21.09
C VAL A 26 52.03 -36.40 22.08
N THR A 27 53.31 -36.61 21.79
CA THR A 27 54.44 -36.39 22.70
C THR A 27 55.47 -35.40 22.18
N ASN A 28 55.29 -34.82 21.00
CA ASN A 28 56.16 -33.75 20.51
C ASN A 28 55.39 -32.76 19.61
N THR A 29 56.01 -31.61 19.35
CA THR A 29 55.45 -30.53 18.54
C THR A 29 55.82 -30.59 17.05
N ASN A 30 56.46 -31.67 16.61
CA ASN A 30 56.90 -31.82 15.22
C ASN A 30 55.70 -32.04 14.30
N ASP A 31 55.79 -31.57 13.04
CA ASP A 31 54.75 -31.80 12.02
C ASP A 31 54.58 -33.29 11.67
N GLN A 32 55.68 -34.06 11.67
CA GLN A 32 55.71 -35.46 11.27
C GLN A 32 56.63 -36.30 12.17
N GLY A 33 56.55 -37.62 12.01
CA GLY A 33 57.37 -38.60 12.74
C GLY A 33 56.68 -39.14 13.98
N VAL A 34 57.28 -40.16 14.60
CA VAL A 34 56.74 -40.85 15.77
C VAL A 34 56.43 -39.86 16.90
N GLY A 35 55.25 -39.97 17.50
CA GLY A 35 54.78 -39.10 18.59
C GLY A 35 54.20 -37.75 18.14
N SER A 36 54.18 -37.45 16.83
CA SER A 36 53.50 -36.26 16.29
C SER A 36 51.98 -36.47 16.16
N LEU A 37 51.22 -35.36 16.11
CA LEU A 37 49.77 -35.39 15.84
C LEU A 37 49.46 -36.00 14.47
N ARG A 38 50.26 -35.69 13.44
CA ARG A 38 50.09 -36.24 12.10
C ARG A 38 50.23 -37.77 12.10
N GLN A 39 51.24 -38.29 12.78
CA GLN A 39 51.42 -39.74 12.88
C GLN A 39 50.24 -40.38 13.62
N ALA A 40 49.78 -39.78 14.73
CA ALA A 40 48.62 -40.29 15.47
C ALA A 40 47.34 -40.36 14.60
N LEU A 41 47.17 -39.44 13.65
CA LEU A 41 46.09 -39.46 12.66
C LEU A 41 46.32 -40.49 11.54
N MET A 42 47.56 -40.67 11.07
CA MET A 42 47.91 -41.70 10.07
C MET A 42 47.77 -43.13 10.61
N ASP A 43 47.98 -43.32 11.91
CA ASP A 43 47.91 -44.62 12.57
C ASP A 43 46.47 -45.08 12.86
N ILE A 44 45.46 -44.28 12.50
CA ILE A 44 44.05 -44.62 12.74
C ILE A 44 43.65 -45.82 11.86
N PRO A 45 43.14 -46.92 12.45
CA PRO A 45 42.66 -48.06 11.68
C PRO A 45 41.44 -47.72 10.81
N VAL A 46 41.36 -48.36 9.62
CA VAL A 46 40.34 -48.09 8.59
C VAL A 46 38.90 -48.43 9.04
N VAL A 47 38.70 -49.43 9.91
CA VAL A 47 37.36 -49.86 10.39
C VAL A 47 37.40 -50.04 11.90
N ARG A 48 36.44 -49.43 12.62
CA ARG A 48 36.43 -49.45 14.09
C ARG A 48 35.01 -49.36 14.67
N THR A 49 34.80 -50.08 15.77
CA THR A 49 33.54 -50.09 16.54
C THR A 49 33.67 -49.38 17.90
N VAL A 50 34.86 -48.90 18.25
CA VAL A 50 35.15 -48.19 19.51
C VAL A 50 35.90 -46.88 19.26
N PRO A 51 35.82 -45.92 20.20
CA PRO A 51 36.54 -44.65 20.07
C PRO A 51 38.06 -44.82 20.00
N TYR A 52 38.70 -43.93 19.23
CA TYR A 52 40.15 -43.78 19.15
C TYR A 52 40.47 -42.38 19.64
N ILE A 53 41.16 -42.32 20.78
CA ILE A 53 41.34 -41.11 21.55
C ILE A 53 42.76 -40.62 21.36
N ILE A 54 42.92 -39.42 20.80
CA ILE A 54 44.19 -38.71 20.67
C ILE A 54 44.30 -37.73 21.84
N ASN A 55 45.15 -38.07 22.80
CA ASN A 55 45.52 -37.22 23.93
C ASN A 55 46.87 -36.53 23.68
N PHE A 56 47.19 -35.53 24.49
CA PHE A 56 48.42 -34.76 24.41
C PHE A 56 49.20 -34.87 25.73
N ASN A 57 50.49 -35.12 25.61
CA ASN A 57 51.46 -35.05 26.72
C ASN A 57 52.79 -34.49 26.19
N LEU A 58 52.73 -33.25 25.70
CA LEU A 58 53.88 -32.52 25.19
C LEU A 58 54.87 -32.21 26.33
N PRO A 59 56.19 -32.43 26.13
CA PRO A 59 57.20 -32.27 27.15
C PRO A 59 57.52 -30.80 27.44
N GLY A 60 58.00 -30.53 28.66
CA GLY A 60 58.47 -29.21 29.10
C GLY A 60 57.48 -28.43 29.96
N THR A 61 57.94 -27.27 30.43
CA THR A 61 57.11 -26.29 31.14
C THR A 61 56.57 -25.26 30.15
N PRO A 62 55.31 -24.83 30.27
CA PRO A 62 54.69 -23.93 29.30
C PRO A 62 55.10 -22.47 29.52
N SER A 63 56.40 -22.18 29.42
CA SER A 63 56.98 -20.85 29.63
C SER A 63 56.74 -19.88 28.47
N SER A 64 56.31 -20.38 27.30
CA SER A 64 55.97 -19.59 26.12
C SER A 64 54.93 -20.30 25.25
N ASP A 65 54.29 -19.57 24.34
CA ASP A 65 53.39 -20.15 23.34
C ASP A 65 54.14 -21.12 22.41
N ALA A 66 55.43 -20.85 22.11
CA ALA A 66 56.22 -21.64 21.18
C ALA A 66 56.32 -23.13 21.55
N VAL A 67 56.43 -23.46 22.84
CA VAL A 67 56.48 -24.86 23.32
C VAL A 67 55.11 -25.53 23.30
N ARG A 68 54.02 -24.76 23.18
CA ARG A 68 52.66 -25.26 23.05
C ARG A 68 52.21 -25.43 21.60
N THR A 69 53.02 -24.99 20.65
CA THR A 69 52.64 -24.88 19.25
C THR A 69 53.12 -26.06 18.41
N ILE A 70 52.19 -26.77 17.79
CA ILE A 70 52.44 -27.68 16.67
C ILE A 70 52.35 -26.85 15.37
N ARG A 71 53.45 -26.79 14.62
CA ARG A 71 53.50 -26.05 13.34
C ARG A 71 53.33 -27.00 12.17
N LEU A 72 52.24 -26.84 11.43
CA LEU A 72 51.90 -27.69 10.30
C LEU A 72 52.61 -27.21 9.02
N LYS A 73 53.30 -28.13 8.34
CA LYS A 73 53.91 -27.85 7.03
C LYS A 73 52.96 -28.15 5.86
N THR A 74 52.05 -29.10 6.06
CA THR A 74 51.09 -29.58 5.06
C THR A 74 49.76 -29.93 5.72
N ALA A 75 48.70 -30.16 4.92
CA ALA A 75 47.39 -30.59 5.42
C ALA A 75 47.50 -31.85 6.29
N LEU A 76 46.83 -31.90 7.44
CA LEU A 76 46.70 -33.13 8.23
C LEU A 76 45.82 -34.17 7.49
N PRO A 77 46.01 -35.48 7.75
CA PRO A 77 45.11 -36.51 7.24
C PRO A 77 43.65 -36.27 7.64
N PHE A 78 42.71 -36.75 6.81
CA PHE A 78 41.28 -36.68 7.12
C PHE A 78 40.95 -37.46 8.40
N ILE A 79 40.05 -36.93 9.21
CA ILE A 79 39.58 -37.58 10.43
C ILE A 79 38.42 -38.52 10.10
N PRO A 80 38.56 -39.85 10.28
CA PRO A 80 37.48 -40.81 10.08
C PRO A 80 36.53 -40.89 11.28
N SER A 81 35.52 -41.75 11.22
CA SER A 81 34.54 -41.95 12.29
C SER A 81 35.14 -42.40 13.63
N ASN A 82 34.39 -42.18 14.71
CA ASN A 82 34.70 -42.59 16.10
C ASN A 82 35.94 -41.91 16.73
N VAL A 83 36.49 -40.84 16.16
CA VAL A 83 37.75 -40.22 16.66
C VAL A 83 37.48 -39.13 17.69
N ILE A 84 38.22 -39.15 18.80
CA ILE A 84 38.23 -38.06 19.79
C ILE A 84 39.63 -37.44 19.79
N ILE A 85 39.73 -36.13 19.58
CA ILE A 85 40.97 -35.36 19.70
C ILE A 85 40.82 -34.43 20.91
N ASP A 86 41.52 -34.74 22.00
CA ASP A 86 41.37 -34.02 23.27
C ASP A 86 42.65 -33.26 23.67
N GLY A 87 42.78 -32.03 23.19
CA GLY A 87 43.83 -31.09 23.62
C GLY A 87 43.75 -30.69 25.10
N SER A 88 42.58 -30.82 25.73
CA SER A 88 42.41 -30.53 27.16
C SER A 88 43.10 -31.56 28.05
N SER A 89 43.43 -32.74 27.51
CA SER A 89 44.20 -33.79 28.20
C SER A 89 45.63 -33.37 28.54
N GLN A 90 46.19 -32.35 27.85
CA GLN A 90 47.51 -31.81 28.17
C GLN A 90 47.56 -31.30 29.62
N ASN A 91 48.58 -31.71 30.37
CA ASN A 91 48.76 -31.30 31.77
C ASN A 91 49.44 -29.92 31.91
N TRP A 92 48.92 -28.93 31.19
CA TRP A 92 49.36 -27.53 31.30
C TRP A 92 48.19 -26.63 31.73
N PRO A 93 48.48 -25.44 32.29
CA PRO A 93 47.46 -24.42 32.50
C PRO A 93 46.78 -24.05 31.17
N LYS A 94 45.50 -23.69 31.28
CA LYS A 94 44.68 -23.17 30.18
C LYS A 94 45.29 -21.88 29.60
N LEU A 95 45.04 -21.61 28.33
CA LEU A 95 45.42 -20.37 27.66
C LEU A 95 44.44 -19.26 28.04
N GLY A 96 44.93 -18.25 28.76
CA GLY A 96 44.15 -17.12 29.24
C GLY A 96 42.88 -17.56 29.99
N VAL A 97 41.72 -17.17 29.46
CA VAL A 97 40.41 -17.48 30.06
C VAL A 97 39.63 -18.56 29.30
N SER A 98 40.23 -19.12 28.25
CA SER A 98 39.69 -20.23 27.47
C SER A 98 39.96 -21.59 28.14
N ASP A 99 39.52 -22.68 27.52
CA ASP A 99 39.85 -24.06 27.94
C ASP A 99 40.98 -24.70 27.12
N ALA A 100 41.48 -23.99 26.09
CA ALA A 100 42.50 -24.51 25.20
C ALA A 100 43.87 -24.60 25.87
N LYS A 101 44.66 -25.61 25.50
CA LYS A 101 45.99 -25.83 26.08
C LYS A 101 47.10 -26.04 25.05
N VAL A 102 46.74 -26.52 23.86
CA VAL A 102 47.66 -26.81 22.74
C VAL A 102 47.33 -25.90 21.57
N ILE A 103 48.36 -25.32 20.94
CA ILE A 103 48.23 -24.41 19.80
C ILE A 103 48.55 -25.18 18.52
N ILE A 104 47.76 -24.97 17.47
CA ILE A 104 48.02 -25.48 16.13
C ILE A 104 47.96 -24.31 15.15
N GLU A 105 49.05 -24.12 14.40
CA GLU A 105 49.18 -23.07 13.38
C GLU A 105 49.97 -23.63 12.18
N PRO A 106 49.86 -23.04 10.98
CA PRO A 106 50.78 -23.38 9.90
C PRO A 106 52.18 -22.81 10.17
N GLU A 107 53.22 -23.46 9.64
CA GLU A 107 54.59 -22.93 9.69
C GLU A 107 54.71 -21.60 8.91
N ASP A 108 53.96 -21.48 7.81
CA ASP A 108 53.88 -20.28 6.96
C ASP A 108 52.48 -19.64 7.00
N ALA A 109 52.40 -18.30 6.95
CA ALA A 109 51.13 -17.57 7.08
C ALA A 109 50.19 -17.62 5.84
N ASN A 110 50.63 -18.23 4.72
CA ASN A 110 49.91 -18.21 3.44
C ASN A 110 49.57 -19.63 2.93
N VAL A 111 48.92 -20.43 3.77
CA VAL A 111 48.55 -21.82 3.41
C VAL A 111 47.17 -21.91 2.74
N VAL A 112 47.01 -22.90 1.87
CA VAL A 112 45.76 -23.26 1.17
C VAL A 112 45.16 -24.57 1.69
N PHE A 113 45.55 -24.99 2.89
CA PHE A 113 45.04 -26.19 3.55
C PHE A 113 44.38 -25.84 4.88
N ASN A 114 43.41 -26.66 5.30
CA ASN A 114 42.70 -26.51 6.57
C ASN A 114 43.49 -27.14 7.73
N CYS A 115 43.24 -26.72 8.97
CA CYS A 115 43.82 -27.39 10.13
C CYS A 115 43.32 -28.83 10.25
N PHE A 116 42.00 -29.00 10.38
CA PHE A 116 41.35 -30.30 10.42
C PHE A 116 40.28 -30.43 9.34
N ALA A 117 40.21 -31.60 8.72
CA ALA A 117 39.14 -31.99 7.82
C ALA A 117 38.52 -33.31 8.32
N ILE A 118 37.27 -33.25 8.75
CA ILE A 118 36.48 -34.40 9.20
C ILE A 118 35.81 -35.03 7.98
N GLY A 119 36.27 -36.22 7.61
CA GLY A 119 35.87 -36.90 6.39
C GLY A 119 36.54 -36.39 5.11
N ASP A 120 36.60 -37.27 4.11
CA ASP A 120 37.10 -37.00 2.77
C ASP A 120 35.94 -36.69 1.80
N LEU A 121 35.96 -35.48 1.22
CA LEU A 121 34.99 -35.02 0.21
C LEU A 121 34.93 -35.93 -1.02
N ASN A 122 36.02 -36.62 -1.34
CA ASN A 122 36.10 -37.47 -2.54
C ASN A 122 35.45 -38.84 -2.33
N THR A 123 35.18 -39.24 -1.07
CA THR A 123 34.51 -40.50 -0.75
C THR A 123 32.99 -40.31 -0.74
N MET A 124 32.43 -40.16 -1.94
CA MET A 124 31.05 -39.70 -2.22
C MET A 124 29.91 -40.60 -1.69
N ASN A 125 30.15 -41.58 -0.82
CA ASN A 125 29.12 -42.43 -0.19
C ASN A 125 29.39 -42.78 1.29
N SER A 126 30.43 -42.22 1.91
CA SER A 126 30.80 -42.57 3.29
C SER A 126 30.26 -41.54 4.29
N GLN A 127 29.49 -41.99 5.29
CA GLN A 127 29.11 -41.18 6.45
C GLN A 127 30.24 -41.19 7.48
N VAL A 128 30.66 -40.00 7.92
CA VAL A 128 31.55 -39.87 9.07
C VAL A 128 30.73 -39.58 10.32
N SER A 129 30.91 -40.41 11.35
CA SER A 129 30.13 -40.38 12.58
C SER A 129 31.01 -40.30 13.83
N ASP A 130 30.48 -39.74 14.92
CA ASP A 130 31.06 -39.84 16.26
C ASP A 130 32.49 -39.25 16.37
N VAL A 131 32.67 -38.02 15.89
CA VAL A 131 33.95 -37.30 15.97
C VAL A 131 33.86 -36.16 16.98
N GLU A 132 34.85 -36.06 17.86
CA GLU A 132 34.91 -35.05 18.91
C GLU A 132 36.26 -34.30 18.91
N ILE A 133 36.24 -32.96 19.01
CA ILE A 133 37.47 -32.13 19.03
C ILE A 133 37.41 -31.10 20.16
N TYR A 134 38.42 -31.10 21.04
CA TYR A 134 38.42 -30.35 22.30
C TYR A 134 39.76 -29.67 22.63
N GLY A 135 39.71 -28.54 23.34
CA GLY A 135 40.85 -27.93 24.03
C GLY A 135 42.01 -27.44 23.16
N LEU A 136 41.77 -27.13 21.88
CA LEU A 136 42.78 -26.66 20.93
C LEU A 136 42.65 -25.16 20.65
N TYR A 137 43.78 -24.46 20.45
CA TYR A 137 43.83 -23.13 19.87
C TYR A 137 44.30 -23.23 18.41
N ILE A 138 43.38 -23.12 17.47
CA ILE A 138 43.62 -23.22 16.02
C ILE A 138 43.70 -21.82 15.43
N LYS A 139 44.83 -21.46 14.82
CA LYS A 139 44.99 -20.10 14.30
C LYS A 139 45.84 -19.96 13.04
N ASP A 140 45.63 -18.83 12.37
CA ASP A 140 46.49 -18.27 11.31
C ASP A 140 46.55 -19.10 10.01
N PHE A 141 45.48 -19.82 9.67
CA PHE A 141 45.36 -20.52 8.38
C PHE A 141 44.95 -19.58 7.23
N ALA A 142 44.64 -18.31 7.52
CA ALA A 142 44.43 -17.26 6.53
C ALA A 142 45.02 -15.92 6.99
N LYS A 143 45.44 -15.09 6.02
CA LYS A 143 45.98 -13.75 6.29
C LYS A 143 44.93 -12.69 5.99
N ILE A 144 44.26 -12.19 7.02
CA ILE A 144 43.14 -11.25 6.90
C ILE A 144 43.57 -9.86 7.39
N ASN A 145 44.06 -9.05 6.45
CA ASN A 145 44.42 -7.64 6.70
C ASN A 145 43.38 -6.67 6.13
N ASN A 146 42.52 -7.13 5.21
CA ASN A 146 41.44 -6.37 4.62
C ASN A 146 40.33 -7.33 4.16
N LEU A 147 39.10 -7.13 4.64
CA LEU A 147 37.95 -7.98 4.31
C LEU A 147 37.48 -7.88 2.84
N GLN A 148 37.89 -6.86 2.08
CA GLN A 148 37.52 -6.74 0.66
C GLN A 148 38.38 -7.61 -0.27
N THR A 149 39.60 -7.92 0.13
CA THR A 149 40.62 -8.56 -0.71
C THR A 149 41.15 -9.84 -0.07
N VAL A 150 40.30 -10.54 0.69
CA VAL A 150 40.70 -11.79 1.34
C VAL A 150 40.92 -12.85 0.27
N ASN A 151 42.04 -13.58 0.37
CA ASN A 151 42.29 -14.73 -0.48
C ASN A 151 41.45 -15.92 0.00
N MET A 152 40.27 -16.12 -0.59
CA MET A 152 39.33 -17.19 -0.21
C MET A 152 39.85 -18.61 -0.46
N SER A 153 41.00 -18.79 -1.14
CA SER A 153 41.65 -20.10 -1.29
C SER A 153 42.46 -20.54 -0.06
N GLN A 154 42.63 -19.67 0.93
CA GLN A 154 43.33 -20.00 2.17
C GLN A 154 42.54 -20.95 3.08
N GLY A 155 43.20 -21.47 4.10
CA GLY A 155 42.65 -22.50 4.98
C GLY A 155 41.57 -22.03 5.95
N SER A 156 40.68 -22.96 6.30
CA SER A 156 39.76 -22.86 7.44
C SER A 156 40.33 -23.60 8.66
N GLY A 157 39.79 -23.32 9.85
CA GLY A 157 40.17 -24.02 11.08
C GLY A 157 39.70 -25.48 11.03
N ILE A 158 38.43 -25.72 11.30
CA ILE A 158 37.83 -27.06 11.26
C ILE A 158 36.85 -27.15 10.09
N VAL A 159 37.01 -28.13 9.22
CA VAL A 159 36.10 -28.39 8.10
C VAL A 159 35.43 -29.75 8.27
N ILE A 160 34.13 -29.83 8.05
CA ILE A 160 33.31 -31.04 8.14
C ILE A 160 32.78 -31.37 6.74
N ASN A 161 33.22 -32.50 6.18
CA ASN A 161 33.26 -32.74 4.73
C ASN A 161 32.52 -34.00 4.22
N SER A 162 32.11 -34.93 5.09
CA SER A 162 31.51 -36.20 4.65
C SER A 162 30.30 -36.58 5.48
N ARG A 163 29.11 -36.22 4.99
CA ARG A 163 27.78 -36.59 5.50
C ARG A 163 27.73 -36.79 7.03
N ALA A 164 28.13 -35.74 7.73
CA ALA A 164 28.48 -35.78 9.14
C ALA A 164 27.34 -36.21 10.06
N ASN A 165 27.68 -37.05 11.04
CA ASN A 165 26.79 -37.51 12.09
C ASN A 165 27.43 -37.42 13.47
N ASN A 166 26.70 -36.95 14.47
CA ASN A 166 27.15 -36.86 15.86
C ASN A 166 28.57 -36.27 15.99
N ILE A 167 28.77 -35.07 15.43
CA ILE A 167 30.06 -34.38 15.49
C ILE A 167 30.01 -33.35 16.60
N LYS A 168 30.98 -33.36 17.51
CA LYS A 168 31.05 -32.43 18.65
C LYS A 168 32.33 -31.61 18.61
N ILE A 169 32.18 -30.29 18.52
CA ILE A 169 33.29 -29.35 18.56
C ILE A 169 33.14 -28.52 19.84
N GLY A 170 34.02 -28.79 20.81
CA GLY A 170 33.96 -28.15 22.12
C GLY A 170 32.90 -28.75 23.05
N ALA A 171 33.12 -28.57 24.35
CA ALA A 171 32.24 -28.96 25.44
C ALA A 171 32.58 -28.11 26.68
N PRO A 172 31.69 -28.02 27.69
CA PRO A 172 31.98 -27.30 28.93
C PRO A 172 33.31 -27.73 29.57
N GLY A 173 34.18 -26.76 29.86
CA GLY A 173 35.52 -26.99 30.41
C GLY A 173 36.55 -27.55 29.41
N LYS A 174 36.17 -27.72 28.14
CA LYS A 174 36.96 -28.29 27.04
C LYS A 174 36.81 -27.52 25.72
N GLY A 175 36.41 -26.25 25.77
CA GLY A 175 36.24 -25.37 24.61
C GLY A 175 37.51 -25.16 23.78
N ASN A 176 37.33 -25.01 22.46
CA ASN A 176 38.41 -24.63 21.54
C ASN A 176 38.49 -23.11 21.38
N VAL A 177 39.63 -22.60 20.92
CA VAL A 177 39.82 -21.22 20.45
C VAL A 177 40.17 -21.27 18.97
N ILE A 178 39.48 -20.51 18.11
CA ILE A 178 39.63 -20.59 16.66
C ILE A 178 39.61 -19.20 16.02
N GLY A 179 40.71 -18.73 15.43
CA GLY A 179 40.76 -17.39 14.83
C GLY A 179 41.84 -17.21 13.77
N GLY A 180 41.67 -16.26 12.84
CA GLY A 180 42.63 -16.00 11.76
C GLY A 180 42.55 -17.02 10.62
N ASN A 181 41.33 -17.40 10.22
CA ASN A 181 41.06 -18.41 9.19
C ASN A 181 40.01 -17.90 8.19
N ILE A 182 39.83 -18.56 7.03
CA ILE A 182 38.70 -18.23 6.14
C ILE A 182 37.38 -18.52 6.86
N ASN A 183 37.20 -19.75 7.34
CA ASN A 183 36.13 -20.08 8.26
C ASN A 183 36.75 -20.58 9.56
N GLY A 184 36.22 -20.17 10.72
CA GLY A 184 36.57 -20.81 11.98
C GLY A 184 36.17 -22.28 11.96
N ILE A 185 34.88 -22.52 11.75
CA ILE A 185 34.30 -23.84 11.52
C ILE A 185 33.48 -23.79 10.23
N ALA A 186 33.76 -24.70 9.29
CA ALA A 186 33.00 -24.87 8.06
C ALA A 186 32.30 -26.24 8.06
N ILE A 187 30.99 -26.24 7.82
CA ILE A 187 30.20 -27.45 7.58
C ILE A 187 29.85 -27.45 6.09
N GLN A 188 30.36 -28.44 5.37
CA GLN A 188 30.17 -28.63 3.95
C GLN A 188 29.52 -29.99 3.75
N ASN A 189 28.18 -30.05 3.78
CA ASN A 189 27.45 -31.28 3.55
C ASN A 189 26.90 -31.30 2.10
N PRO A 190 27.47 -32.09 1.18
CA PRO A 190 27.08 -32.08 -0.23
C PRO A 190 25.63 -32.55 -0.47
N TYR A 191 24.99 -32.05 -1.54
CA TYR A 191 23.60 -32.37 -1.93
C TYR A 191 23.39 -33.81 -2.46
N TYR A 192 24.44 -34.54 -2.81
CA TYR A 192 24.34 -35.72 -3.67
C TYR A 192 23.91 -37.04 -2.98
N TYR A 193 23.53 -37.02 -1.70
CA TYR A 193 23.26 -38.25 -0.93
C TYR A 193 21.75 -38.51 -0.71
N THR A 194 21.21 -39.58 -1.29
CA THR A 194 19.75 -39.82 -1.41
C THR A 194 19.16 -40.86 -0.44
N THR A 195 19.93 -41.44 0.49
CA THR A 195 19.42 -42.52 1.37
C THR A 195 18.82 -42.00 2.69
N PRO A 196 17.64 -42.48 3.11
CA PRO A 196 16.99 -42.09 4.36
C PRO A 196 17.59 -42.87 5.54
N THR A 197 18.39 -42.22 6.38
CA THR A 197 19.00 -42.78 7.61
C THR A 197 18.96 -41.71 8.72
N PRO A 198 19.05 -42.08 10.03
CA PRO A 198 18.43 -41.35 11.13
C PRO A 198 18.98 -39.94 11.38
N LEU A 199 18.19 -39.14 12.09
CA LEU A 199 18.44 -37.74 12.45
C LEU A 199 19.83 -37.56 13.06
N THR A 200 20.69 -36.80 12.39
CA THR A 200 22.06 -36.52 12.82
C THR A 200 22.16 -35.11 13.44
N GLU A 201 23.01 -34.93 14.45
CA GLU A 201 23.27 -33.63 15.08
C GLU A 201 24.76 -33.29 15.01
N ILE A 202 25.06 -32.07 14.57
CA ILE A 202 26.37 -31.44 14.78
C ILE A 202 26.22 -30.46 15.95
N SER A 203 27.10 -30.55 16.94
CA SER A 203 27.09 -29.72 18.14
C SER A 203 28.38 -28.92 18.24
N ILE A 204 28.26 -27.60 18.32
CA ILE A 204 29.37 -26.65 18.50
C ILE A 204 29.11 -25.91 19.81
N ARG A 205 29.88 -26.18 20.86
CA ARG A 205 29.64 -25.64 22.23
C ARG A 205 30.91 -25.15 22.90
N SER A 206 30.76 -24.12 23.74
CA SER A 206 31.81 -23.60 24.62
C SER A 206 33.08 -23.10 23.91
N ASN A 207 33.04 -22.81 22.60
CA ASN A 207 34.21 -22.36 21.85
C ASN A 207 34.35 -20.84 21.82
N PHE A 208 35.58 -20.35 21.65
CA PHE A 208 35.88 -18.97 21.29
C PHE A 208 36.23 -18.92 19.80
N ILE A 209 35.50 -18.14 19.00
CA ILE A 209 35.62 -18.12 17.54
C ILE A 209 35.73 -16.67 17.06
N GLY A 210 36.85 -16.36 16.40
CA GLY A 210 37.17 -15.03 15.87
C GLY A 210 37.86 -14.10 16.88
N VAL A 211 38.17 -14.60 18.07
CA VAL A 211 38.93 -13.89 19.13
C VAL A 211 40.09 -14.74 19.62
N THR A 212 41.05 -14.12 20.29
CA THR A 212 42.13 -14.84 20.97
C THR A 212 41.60 -15.50 22.26
N TYR A 213 42.47 -16.25 22.93
CA TYR A 213 42.18 -16.97 24.17
C TYR A 213 41.81 -16.07 25.36
N ASP A 214 41.97 -14.75 25.27
CA ASP A 214 41.53 -13.78 26.28
C ASP A 214 40.03 -13.42 26.18
N GLY A 215 39.39 -13.74 25.05
CA GLY A 215 37.98 -13.45 24.79
C GLY A 215 37.63 -11.98 24.54
N ASN A 216 38.63 -11.10 24.40
CA ASN A 216 38.52 -9.66 24.22
C ASN A 216 39.27 -9.14 22.99
N THR A 217 40.33 -9.84 22.55
CA THR A 217 41.17 -9.40 21.42
C THR A 217 40.72 -10.09 20.14
N ALA A 218 40.49 -9.31 19.08
CA ALA A 218 40.06 -9.81 17.79
C ALA A 218 41.14 -10.69 17.13
N LYS A 219 40.71 -11.82 16.57
CA LYS A 219 41.47 -12.72 15.71
C LYS A 219 40.56 -13.19 14.57
N THR A 220 40.22 -12.22 13.72
CA THR A 220 39.14 -12.30 12.72
C THR A 220 39.21 -13.52 11.82
N ASN A 221 38.07 -14.18 11.62
CA ASN A 221 37.83 -15.04 10.46
C ASN A 221 36.94 -14.30 9.44
N VAL A 222 36.85 -14.80 8.19
CA VAL A 222 35.80 -14.31 7.27
C VAL A 222 34.44 -14.74 7.83
N ASN A 223 34.22 -16.05 8.00
CA ASN A 223 33.06 -16.54 8.75
C ASN A 223 33.50 -17.18 10.07
N GLY A 224 32.81 -16.89 11.16
CA GLY A 224 33.02 -17.61 12.41
C GLY A 224 32.61 -19.08 12.26
N ILE A 225 31.31 -19.29 12.03
CA ILE A 225 30.73 -20.57 11.65
C ILE A 225 30.04 -20.40 10.30
N SER A 226 30.42 -21.22 9.32
CA SER A 226 29.79 -21.30 8.01
C SER A 226 29.20 -22.69 7.82
N ALA A 227 27.88 -22.81 7.75
CA ALA A 227 27.18 -24.09 7.69
C ALA A 227 26.32 -24.19 6.43
N ALA A 228 26.79 -24.94 5.44
CA ALA A 228 26.00 -25.41 4.32
C ALA A 228 25.41 -26.78 4.69
N LEU A 229 24.16 -26.75 5.16
CA LEU A 229 23.45 -27.91 5.67
C LEU A 229 22.63 -28.58 4.57
N TYR A 230 22.48 -29.90 4.71
CA TYR A 230 21.56 -30.71 3.95
C TYR A 230 20.49 -31.29 4.90
N ASP A 231 20.48 -32.58 5.17
CA ASP A 231 19.54 -33.23 6.09
C ASP A 231 20.18 -33.50 7.46
N CYS A 232 20.63 -32.44 8.13
CA CYS A 232 21.37 -32.50 9.40
C CYS A 232 20.87 -31.42 10.36
N SER A 233 20.62 -31.78 11.62
CA SER A 233 20.36 -30.80 12.68
C SER A 233 21.68 -30.17 13.15
N LEU A 234 21.62 -28.93 13.60
CA LEU A 234 22.79 -28.18 14.05
C LEU A 234 22.48 -27.46 15.36
N SER A 235 23.33 -27.65 16.36
CA SER A 235 23.28 -26.92 17.63
C SER A 235 24.54 -26.09 17.80
N ILE A 236 24.38 -24.77 17.79
CA ILE A 236 25.40 -23.78 18.13
C ILE A 236 25.07 -23.26 19.53
N GLY A 237 25.84 -23.71 20.49
CA GLY A 237 25.63 -23.46 21.92
C GLY A 237 24.68 -24.47 22.55
N GLY A 238 24.04 -24.09 23.65
CA GLY A 238 23.18 -24.96 24.43
C GLY A 238 22.36 -24.19 25.47
N ASP A 239 21.44 -24.88 26.13
CA ASP A 239 20.54 -24.27 27.11
C ASP A 239 21.26 -23.96 28.44
N ASN A 240 22.42 -24.59 28.70
CA ASN A 240 23.23 -24.30 29.89
C ASN A 240 24.21 -23.14 29.63
N ALA A 241 24.49 -22.36 30.68
CA ALA A 241 25.29 -21.13 30.58
C ALA A 241 26.75 -21.36 30.14
N ASP A 242 27.29 -22.55 30.37
CA ASP A 242 28.65 -22.97 30.01
C ASP A 242 28.75 -23.61 28.62
N GLU A 243 27.63 -23.89 27.96
CA GLU A 243 27.57 -24.45 26.61
C GLU A 243 27.63 -23.39 25.51
N GLY A 244 27.34 -22.13 25.83
CA GLY A 244 27.36 -21.01 24.90
C GLY A 244 28.73 -20.74 24.29
N ASN A 245 28.78 -20.49 22.98
CA ASN A 245 30.01 -20.05 22.32
C ASN A 245 30.18 -18.53 22.42
N LEU A 246 31.44 -18.08 22.36
CA LEU A 246 31.81 -16.70 22.08
C LEU A 246 32.21 -16.59 20.61
N ILE A 247 31.38 -15.94 19.79
CA ILE A 247 31.58 -15.83 18.35
C ILE A 247 31.63 -14.36 17.98
N ALA A 248 32.81 -13.78 17.84
CA ALA A 248 32.97 -12.33 17.71
C ALA A 248 34.09 -11.96 16.72
N ALA A 249 34.12 -10.69 16.30
CA ALA A 249 35.13 -10.13 15.41
C ALA A 249 35.32 -10.83 14.05
N ASN A 250 34.29 -11.51 13.52
CA ASN A 250 34.27 -12.11 12.18
C ASN A 250 33.57 -11.18 11.18
N GLN A 251 33.70 -11.37 9.86
CA GLN A 251 32.84 -10.65 8.92
C GLN A 251 31.38 -11.09 9.09
N ILE A 252 31.12 -12.40 9.10
CA ILE A 252 29.83 -12.97 9.50
C ILE A 252 30.07 -13.95 10.64
N ASN A 253 29.39 -13.79 11.77
CA ASN A 253 29.64 -14.65 12.94
C ASN A 253 29.07 -16.05 12.74
N VAL A 254 27.82 -16.14 12.29
CA VAL A 254 27.12 -17.40 12.01
C VAL A 254 26.40 -17.26 10.67
N ASN A 255 26.80 -18.06 9.69
CA ASN A 255 26.18 -18.11 8.36
C ASN A 255 25.65 -19.52 8.10
N ILE A 256 24.35 -19.67 7.97
CA ILE A 256 23.67 -20.96 7.82
C ILE A 256 22.86 -20.94 6.52
N THR A 257 23.11 -21.91 5.66
CA THR A 257 22.37 -22.09 4.40
C THR A 257 21.88 -23.52 4.28
N ARG A 258 20.64 -23.68 3.80
CA ARG A 258 20.06 -24.96 3.36
C ARG A 258 19.17 -24.64 2.17
N ASN A 259 19.69 -24.87 0.98
CA ASN A 259 18.98 -24.59 -0.27
C ASN A 259 18.27 -25.82 -0.83
N SER A 260 18.65 -27.01 -0.36
CA SER A 260 18.20 -28.28 -0.92
C SER A 260 18.11 -29.35 0.18
N TYR A 261 17.29 -30.38 -0.02
CA TYR A 261 17.04 -31.47 0.94
C TYR A 261 16.67 -32.77 0.22
N SER A 262 16.98 -33.94 0.80
CA SER A 262 16.55 -35.25 0.26
C SER A 262 15.22 -35.70 0.84
N THR A 263 14.81 -35.11 1.97
CA THR A 263 13.57 -35.47 2.67
C THR A 263 12.74 -34.24 3.02
N ASN A 264 11.41 -34.41 3.02
CA ASN A 264 10.49 -33.40 3.53
C ASN A 264 10.49 -33.29 5.06
N ASN A 265 11.35 -34.03 5.76
CA ASN A 265 11.46 -33.90 7.20
C ASN A 265 12.05 -32.53 7.57
N ARG A 266 11.48 -31.93 8.63
CA ARG A 266 12.00 -30.69 9.20
C ARG A 266 13.18 -30.99 10.11
N PHE A 267 14.19 -30.14 10.06
CA PHE A 267 15.39 -30.25 10.90
C PHE A 267 15.46 -29.09 11.86
N ASN A 268 16.02 -29.34 13.04
CA ASN A 268 16.19 -28.31 14.04
C ASN A 268 17.55 -27.63 13.86
N ILE A 269 17.54 -26.31 13.84
CA ILE A 269 18.74 -25.48 13.96
C ILE A 269 18.60 -24.69 15.25
N ASN A 270 19.49 -24.96 16.19
CA ASN A 270 19.51 -24.33 17.50
C ASN A 270 20.69 -23.36 17.56
N VAL A 271 20.43 -22.09 17.84
CA VAL A 271 21.44 -21.08 18.18
C VAL A 271 21.07 -20.59 19.57
N ILE A 272 21.71 -21.13 20.60
CA ILE A 272 21.28 -20.96 21.99
C ILE A 272 22.43 -20.54 22.91
N GLY A 273 22.21 -19.52 23.74
CA GLY A 273 23.12 -19.17 24.84
C GLY A 273 24.46 -18.55 24.40
N ASN A 274 24.60 -18.16 23.14
CA ASN A 274 25.86 -17.65 22.59
C ASN A 274 26.03 -16.14 22.84
N LYS A 275 27.29 -15.70 22.87
CA LYS A 275 27.67 -14.30 22.80
C LYS A 275 28.22 -14.01 21.41
N ILE A 276 27.50 -13.22 20.63
CA ILE A 276 27.72 -13.01 19.21
C ILE A 276 28.00 -11.52 18.97
N GLY A 277 29.21 -11.23 18.47
CA GLY A 277 29.67 -9.86 18.19
C GLY A 277 30.12 -9.05 19.41
N THR A 278 29.95 -9.58 20.63
CA THR A 278 30.46 -8.99 21.87
C THR A 278 31.72 -9.68 22.39
N ASN A 279 32.37 -9.09 23.38
CA ASN A 279 33.38 -9.77 24.19
C ASN A 279 32.76 -10.86 25.10
N ARG A 280 33.62 -11.61 25.82
CA ARG A 280 33.20 -12.72 26.69
C ARG A 280 32.19 -12.34 27.78
N THR A 281 32.26 -11.13 28.31
CA THR A 281 31.37 -10.65 29.37
C THR A 281 30.14 -9.92 28.83
N ALA A 282 30.05 -9.72 27.51
CA ALA A 282 29.04 -8.90 26.85
C ALA A 282 28.95 -7.46 27.44
N THR A 283 30.10 -6.91 27.80
CA THR A 283 30.27 -5.54 28.32
C THR A 283 30.98 -4.63 27.31
N ASP A 284 31.50 -5.18 26.22
CA ASP A 284 32.07 -4.45 25.09
C ASP A 284 31.77 -5.21 23.78
N ASP A 285 31.91 -4.53 22.64
CA ASP A 285 31.71 -5.09 21.31
C ASP A 285 32.91 -4.88 20.38
N PHE A 286 32.80 -5.39 19.16
CA PHE A 286 33.85 -5.26 18.13
C PHE A 286 33.47 -4.29 17.00
N SER A 287 32.46 -3.44 17.20
CA SER A 287 31.93 -2.55 16.15
C SER A 287 32.99 -1.58 15.60
N ASN A 288 33.94 -1.17 16.45
CA ASN A 288 35.02 -0.24 16.12
C ASN A 288 36.29 -0.91 15.56
N LEU A 289 36.24 -2.21 15.25
CA LEU A 289 37.39 -2.92 14.68
C LEU A 289 37.81 -2.26 13.35
N GLN A 290 39.09 -1.88 13.24
CA GLN A 290 39.60 -1.18 12.05
C GLN A 290 39.33 -1.94 10.74
N LEU A 291 39.30 -3.27 10.77
CA LEU A 291 38.97 -4.14 9.64
C LEU A 291 37.53 -3.92 9.11
N TYR A 292 36.58 -3.53 9.97
CA TYR A 292 35.20 -3.24 9.54
C TYR A 292 35.08 -1.88 8.85
N ASN A 293 36.02 -0.98 9.11
CA ASN A 293 36.04 0.38 8.56
C ASN A 293 36.73 0.50 7.20
N THR A 294 37.19 -0.61 6.59
CA THR A 294 37.87 -0.55 5.29
C THR A 294 36.92 -0.23 4.14
N SER A 295 35.63 -0.59 4.23
CA SER A 295 34.60 -0.23 3.26
C SER A 295 33.19 -0.41 3.81
N SER A 296 32.26 0.45 3.42
CA SER A 296 30.83 0.33 3.70
C SER A 296 30.12 -0.79 2.92
N ALA A 297 30.74 -1.31 1.86
CA ALA A 297 30.15 -2.38 1.02
C ALA A 297 30.29 -3.78 1.65
N ILE A 298 31.15 -3.95 2.65
CA ILE A 298 31.31 -5.23 3.35
C ILE A 298 30.09 -5.47 4.23
N GLU A 299 29.50 -6.65 4.11
CA GLU A 299 28.44 -7.06 5.03
C GLU A 299 29.05 -7.55 6.35
N ILE A 300 28.71 -6.90 7.47
CA ILE A 300 29.05 -7.33 8.83
C ILE A 300 27.78 -7.73 9.57
N SER A 301 27.64 -9.04 9.84
CA SER A 301 26.39 -9.61 10.35
C SER A 301 26.60 -10.64 11.45
N GLY A 302 25.64 -10.72 12.38
CA GLY A 302 25.68 -11.69 13.48
C GLY A 302 25.26 -13.07 13.03
N VAL A 303 23.96 -13.31 12.97
CA VAL A 303 23.37 -14.60 12.59
C VAL A 303 22.61 -14.44 11.28
N LYS A 304 23.01 -15.16 10.24
CA LYS A 304 22.29 -15.25 8.97
C LYS A 304 21.83 -16.68 8.75
N VAL A 305 20.54 -16.85 8.51
CA VAL A 305 19.95 -18.16 8.22
C VAL A 305 19.11 -18.06 6.96
N ASN A 306 19.43 -18.85 5.95
CA ASN A 306 18.58 -19.08 4.79
C ASN A 306 18.37 -20.58 4.64
N ALA A 307 17.32 -21.12 5.24
CA ALA A 307 17.17 -22.56 5.40
C ALA A 307 15.74 -23.05 5.16
N VAL A 308 15.50 -23.61 3.97
CA VAL A 308 14.19 -24.21 3.62
C VAL A 308 13.85 -25.38 4.56
N ASN A 309 12.56 -25.65 4.77
CA ASN A 309 12.05 -26.81 5.50
C ASN A 309 12.69 -27.04 6.89
N THR A 310 12.94 -25.97 7.64
CA THR A 310 13.75 -25.97 8.87
C THR A 310 12.98 -25.34 10.04
N ASN A 311 13.15 -25.89 11.24
CA ASN A 311 12.73 -25.29 12.50
C ASN A 311 13.94 -24.59 13.14
N LEU A 312 13.97 -23.27 13.11
CA LEU A 312 15.03 -22.46 13.67
C LEU A 312 14.67 -21.98 15.08
N TYR A 313 15.53 -22.25 16.06
CA TYR A 313 15.41 -21.75 17.42
C TYR A 313 16.60 -20.85 17.73
N VAL A 314 16.36 -19.54 17.86
CA VAL A 314 17.37 -18.57 18.30
C VAL A 314 16.98 -18.13 19.70
N ARG A 315 17.67 -18.62 20.74
CA ARG A 315 17.25 -18.41 22.13
C ARG A 315 18.38 -17.96 23.05
N ASN A 316 18.09 -17.05 23.98
CA ASN A 316 19.00 -16.66 25.06
C ASN A 316 20.41 -16.22 24.60
N ASN A 317 20.54 -15.68 23.39
CA ASN A 317 21.83 -15.17 22.89
C ASN A 317 21.98 -13.68 23.19
N VAL A 318 23.23 -13.20 23.26
CA VAL A 318 23.57 -11.77 23.14
C VAL A 318 24.10 -11.53 21.74
N ILE A 319 23.49 -10.63 20.96
CA ILE A 319 23.79 -10.42 19.53
C ILE A 319 23.89 -8.92 19.23
N SER A 320 25.13 -8.40 19.18
CA SER A 320 25.37 -6.95 19.14
C SER A 320 26.66 -6.59 18.40
N GLY A 321 26.79 -5.34 17.93
CA GLY A 321 28.00 -4.83 17.30
C GLY A 321 28.11 -5.07 15.80
N HIS A 322 27.00 -5.34 15.11
CA HIS A 322 27.00 -5.68 13.67
C HIS A 322 26.48 -4.52 12.82
N ARG A 323 27.31 -4.01 11.89
CA ARG A 323 26.94 -2.86 11.04
C ARG A 323 25.69 -3.08 10.20
N ASN A 324 25.45 -4.31 9.71
CA ASN A 324 24.35 -4.60 8.80
C ASN A 324 23.14 -5.21 9.51
N VAL A 325 23.25 -6.43 10.03
CA VAL A 325 22.14 -7.11 10.70
C VAL A 325 22.59 -7.96 11.88
N GLY A 326 21.87 -7.89 12.99
CA GLY A 326 22.06 -8.77 14.14
C GLY A 326 21.61 -10.20 13.82
N VAL A 327 20.33 -10.37 13.46
CA VAL A 327 19.75 -11.65 13.03
C VAL A 327 18.98 -11.49 11.72
N SER A 328 19.33 -12.26 10.69
CA SER A 328 18.59 -12.35 9.43
C SER A 328 18.09 -13.78 9.21
N ILE A 329 16.81 -13.94 8.86
CA ILE A 329 16.13 -15.24 8.69
C ILE A 329 15.34 -15.25 7.38
N ALA A 330 15.66 -16.20 6.50
CA ALA A 330 14.96 -16.46 5.24
C ALA A 330 14.56 -17.94 5.15
N ASN A 331 13.41 -18.21 4.50
CA ASN A 331 12.93 -19.55 4.14
C ASN A 331 12.74 -20.56 5.30
N ALA A 332 12.81 -20.14 6.57
CA ALA A 332 12.69 -21.01 7.74
C ALA A 332 11.43 -20.72 8.56
N ASP A 333 10.91 -21.73 9.28
CA ASP A 333 9.98 -21.48 10.38
C ASP A 333 10.81 -21.28 11.64
N PHE A 334 10.54 -20.22 12.41
CA PHE A 334 11.45 -19.82 13.49
C PHE A 334 10.75 -19.44 14.81
N VAL A 335 11.51 -19.60 15.89
CA VAL A 335 11.22 -19.03 17.22
C VAL A 335 12.44 -18.25 17.67
N LEU A 336 12.24 -16.97 17.95
CA LEU A 336 13.26 -16.07 18.46
C LEU A 336 12.84 -15.62 19.86
N ALA A 337 13.48 -16.10 20.93
CA ALA A 337 13.01 -15.89 22.30
C ALA A 337 14.14 -15.65 23.32
N GLY A 338 13.96 -14.72 24.25
CA GLY A 338 14.90 -14.45 25.35
C GLY A 338 16.26 -13.87 24.91
N ASN A 339 16.41 -13.41 23.67
CA ASN A 339 17.66 -12.85 23.17
C ASN A 339 17.84 -11.39 23.59
N ILE A 340 19.09 -10.96 23.71
CA ILE A 340 19.50 -9.58 23.89
C ILE A 340 20.15 -9.11 22.58
N ILE A 341 19.57 -8.11 21.91
CA ILE A 341 19.94 -7.73 20.54
C ILE A 341 20.20 -6.22 20.47
N GLY A 342 21.42 -5.86 20.05
CA GLY A 342 21.87 -4.48 19.87
C GLY A 342 22.35 -3.80 21.15
N THR A 343 22.38 -4.54 22.26
CA THR A 343 22.84 -4.06 23.56
C THR A 343 23.67 -5.11 24.31
N GLY A 344 24.29 -4.73 25.42
CA GLY A 344 25.08 -5.62 26.27
C GLY A 344 24.23 -6.41 27.26
N ALA A 345 24.89 -7.23 28.08
CA ALA A 345 24.20 -8.11 29.02
C ALA A 345 23.26 -7.38 29.99
N GLN A 346 23.56 -6.13 30.35
CA GLN A 346 22.72 -5.32 31.24
C GLN A 346 21.59 -4.60 30.50
N GLY A 347 21.66 -4.52 29.17
CA GLY A 347 20.68 -3.80 28.35
C GLY A 347 20.86 -2.29 28.33
N THR A 348 21.99 -1.77 28.81
CA THR A 348 22.24 -0.32 28.91
C THR A 348 23.28 0.15 27.91
N GLU A 349 24.05 -0.78 27.36
CA GLU A 349 25.17 -0.50 26.47
C GLU A 349 24.69 -0.34 25.02
N PRO A 350 25.00 0.76 24.32
CA PRO A 350 24.53 1.03 22.97
C PRO A 350 25.48 0.47 21.92
N PHE A 351 25.66 -0.86 21.88
CA PHE A 351 26.52 -1.56 20.91
C PHE A 351 26.01 -1.44 19.47
N ARG A 352 24.68 -1.42 19.32
CA ARG A 352 23.94 -1.24 18.07
C ARG A 352 24.14 -2.38 17.07
N ASN A 353 23.07 -2.66 16.32
CA ASN A 353 23.19 -3.28 15.01
C ASN A 353 22.61 -2.33 13.95
N GLY A 354 22.85 -2.59 12.67
CA GLY A 354 22.09 -1.95 11.60
C GLY A 354 20.60 -2.25 11.75
N THR A 355 20.18 -3.46 11.41
CA THR A 355 18.85 -3.98 11.78
C THR A 355 19.02 -5.05 12.87
N GLY A 356 18.27 -4.96 13.96
CA GLY A 356 18.33 -5.94 15.05
C GLY A 356 17.90 -7.32 14.56
N VAL A 357 16.65 -7.41 14.07
CA VAL A 357 16.07 -8.62 13.48
C VAL A 357 15.48 -8.31 12.12
N LYS A 358 15.93 -9.02 11.09
CA LYS A 358 15.42 -8.93 9.72
C LYS A 358 14.80 -10.25 9.31
N ILE A 359 13.50 -10.24 9.07
CA ILE A 359 12.77 -11.39 8.53
C ILE A 359 12.63 -11.22 7.02
N GLU A 360 13.27 -12.11 6.29
CA GLU A 360 13.36 -12.10 4.84
C GLU A 360 12.35 -13.06 4.19
N GLN A 361 12.45 -13.24 2.87
CA GLN A 361 11.47 -13.99 2.07
C GLN A 361 11.16 -15.39 2.63
N ASN A 362 9.87 -15.74 2.63
CA ASN A 362 9.28 -17.02 3.03
C ASN A 362 9.55 -17.48 4.48
N ALA A 363 10.15 -16.65 5.33
CA ALA A 363 10.28 -16.95 6.75
C ALA A 363 8.96 -16.69 7.49
N VAL A 364 8.60 -17.56 8.43
CA VAL A 364 7.38 -17.46 9.25
C VAL A 364 7.74 -17.81 10.68
N GLY A 365 7.16 -17.16 11.68
CA GLY A 365 7.56 -17.48 13.05
C GLY A 365 7.12 -16.49 14.11
N LYS A 366 7.62 -16.73 15.32
CA LYS A 366 7.34 -15.94 16.52
C LYS A 366 8.61 -15.25 17.01
N ILE A 367 8.54 -13.94 17.24
CA ILE A 367 9.56 -13.15 17.95
C ILE A 367 8.97 -12.82 19.32
N GLY A 368 9.55 -13.41 20.35
CA GLY A 368 9.07 -13.35 21.72
C GLY A 368 8.15 -14.52 22.06
N GLY A 369 7.40 -14.40 23.15
CA GLY A 369 6.54 -15.48 23.64
C GLY A 369 5.67 -15.05 24.81
N ASP A 370 4.94 -16.02 25.37
CA ASP A 370 3.90 -15.76 26.36
C ASP A 370 4.44 -15.76 27.81
N THR A 371 5.74 -15.99 27.98
CA THR A 371 6.41 -15.95 29.29
C THR A 371 7.43 -14.81 29.36
N PRO A 372 7.70 -14.24 30.54
CA PRO A 372 8.71 -13.19 30.70
C PRO A 372 10.10 -13.58 30.16
N GLU A 373 10.48 -14.85 30.27
CA GLU A 373 11.78 -15.39 29.83
C GLU A 373 11.89 -15.44 28.30
N SER A 374 10.75 -15.55 27.61
CA SER A 374 10.72 -15.58 26.16
C SER A 374 10.81 -14.18 25.52
N ALA A 375 10.64 -13.11 26.31
CA ALA A 375 10.75 -11.74 25.84
C ALA A 375 12.17 -11.44 25.36
N ASN A 376 12.32 -11.01 24.11
CA ASN A 376 13.60 -10.50 23.64
C ASN A 376 13.77 -9.04 24.10
N ARG A 377 15.02 -8.65 24.33
CA ARG A 377 15.43 -7.26 24.55
C ARG A 377 16.10 -6.73 23.29
N ILE A 378 15.44 -5.83 22.57
CA ILE A 378 15.88 -5.33 21.27
C ILE A 378 16.07 -3.81 21.36
N ALA A 379 17.31 -3.37 21.45
CA ALA A 379 17.61 -1.97 21.76
C ALA A 379 18.81 -1.42 20.98
N TYR A 380 18.84 -0.09 20.82
CA TYR A 380 19.92 0.69 20.21
C TYR A 380 20.26 0.35 18.75
N ASN A 381 19.47 -0.47 18.06
CA ASN A 381 19.65 -0.76 16.65
C ASN A 381 19.25 0.45 15.78
N ASN A 382 19.67 0.53 14.52
CA ASN A 382 19.09 1.53 13.62
C ASN A 382 17.62 1.18 13.36
N ASN A 383 17.33 -0.08 13.01
CA ASN A 383 15.97 -0.64 12.98
C ASN A 383 15.87 -1.79 14.00
N GLY A 384 14.80 -1.85 14.79
CA GLY A 384 14.56 -2.95 15.73
C GLY A 384 14.24 -4.26 14.99
N ILE A 385 13.06 -4.33 14.38
CA ILE A 385 12.54 -5.45 13.61
C ILE A 385 12.05 -4.96 12.25
N GLU A 386 12.56 -5.58 11.20
CA GLU A 386 12.10 -5.40 9.82
C GLU A 386 11.59 -6.74 9.29
N SER A 387 10.38 -6.76 8.71
CA SER A 387 9.84 -7.94 8.04
C SER A 387 9.48 -7.61 6.60
N VAL A 388 10.15 -8.30 5.67
CA VAL A 388 9.85 -8.29 4.23
C VAL A 388 9.35 -9.66 3.75
N SER A 389 8.96 -10.53 4.69
CA SER A 389 8.40 -11.83 4.36
C SER A 389 6.98 -11.70 3.81
N ALA A 390 6.64 -12.59 2.87
CA ALA A 390 5.27 -12.82 2.40
C ALA A 390 4.48 -13.80 3.30
N ARG A 391 5.07 -14.25 4.43
CA ARG A 391 4.40 -15.08 5.45
C ARG A 391 4.32 -14.36 6.81
N PRO A 392 3.26 -14.58 7.61
CA PRO A 392 2.99 -13.79 8.81
C PRO A 392 4.04 -13.99 9.90
N VAL A 393 4.39 -12.90 10.59
CA VAL A 393 5.31 -12.94 11.74
C VAL A 393 4.62 -12.37 12.97
N THR A 394 4.53 -13.19 14.03
CA THR A 394 3.99 -12.75 15.32
C THR A 394 5.10 -12.17 16.18
N ILE A 395 4.96 -10.93 16.61
CA ILE A 395 5.88 -10.23 17.51
C ILE A 395 5.12 -9.98 18.81
N THR A 396 5.58 -10.54 19.91
CA THR A 396 4.82 -10.50 21.17
C THR A 396 5.73 -10.36 22.38
N ARG A 397 5.33 -9.49 23.31
CA ARG A 397 5.95 -9.25 24.63
C ARG A 397 7.47 -8.97 24.60
N ASN A 398 8.00 -8.44 23.50
CA ASN A 398 9.40 -8.03 23.44
C ASN A 398 9.61 -6.68 24.13
N SER A 399 10.73 -6.53 24.82
CA SER A 399 11.20 -5.26 25.35
C SER A 399 12.01 -4.54 24.27
N MET A 400 11.44 -3.46 23.72
CA MET A 400 12.04 -2.63 22.68
C MET A 400 12.23 -1.21 23.18
N TYR A 401 13.44 -0.65 23.02
CA TYR A 401 13.73 0.72 23.42
C TYR A 401 14.99 1.28 22.73
N CYS A 402 15.00 2.60 22.54
CA CYS A 402 16.08 3.36 21.93
C CYS A 402 16.56 2.86 20.56
N ASN A 403 15.72 2.21 19.76
CA ASN A 403 16.03 1.97 18.33
C ASN A 403 15.85 3.28 17.53
N ARG A 404 16.78 3.57 16.63
CA ARG A 404 16.94 4.92 16.05
C ARG A 404 15.81 5.31 15.10
N ASP A 405 15.52 4.45 14.13
CA ASP A 405 14.69 4.78 12.97
C ASP A 405 13.29 4.17 13.14
N VAL A 406 13.19 2.83 13.11
CA VAL A 406 11.93 2.08 13.20
C VAL A 406 12.04 0.88 14.15
N SER A 407 11.07 0.74 15.06
CA SER A 407 11.01 -0.39 16.01
C SER A 407 10.50 -1.66 15.38
N ILE A 408 9.31 -1.59 14.77
CA ILE A 408 8.68 -2.64 13.99
C ILE A 408 8.23 -1.98 12.70
N ASN A 409 8.79 -2.42 11.57
CA ASN A 409 8.51 -1.79 10.29
C ASN A 409 7.15 -2.19 9.71
N LYS A 410 6.60 -1.33 8.85
CA LYS A 410 5.46 -1.67 8.01
C LYS A 410 5.91 -2.66 6.93
N THR A 411 5.25 -3.82 6.79
CA THR A 411 5.58 -4.81 5.74
C THR A 411 4.88 -4.45 4.43
N LEU A 412 5.55 -4.73 3.30
CA LEU A 412 5.04 -4.45 1.95
C LEU A 412 4.24 -5.61 1.33
N LEU A 413 4.28 -6.81 1.92
CA LEU A 413 3.78 -8.03 1.28
C LEU A 413 2.58 -8.68 1.97
N ILE A 414 2.34 -8.38 3.26
CA ILE A 414 1.21 -8.91 4.02
C ILE A 414 0.56 -7.79 4.80
N ALA A 415 -0.76 -7.85 4.95
CA ALA A 415 -1.47 -6.95 5.84
C ALA A 415 -0.95 -7.05 7.29
N GLN A 416 -0.95 -5.90 7.97
CA GLN A 416 -0.74 -5.80 9.40
C GLN A 416 -2.04 -5.31 10.04
N PRO A 417 -2.35 -5.74 11.26
CA PRO A 417 -3.42 -5.09 12.00
C PRO A 417 -2.99 -3.65 12.33
N TYR A 418 -3.96 -2.79 12.58
CA TYR A 418 -3.72 -1.46 13.11
C TYR A 418 -4.06 -1.41 14.59
N VAL A 419 -3.51 -0.42 15.30
CA VAL A 419 -3.82 -0.12 16.70
C VAL A 419 -3.66 1.37 16.98
N GLN A 420 -4.57 1.93 17.74
CA GLN A 420 -4.55 3.28 18.28
C GLN A 420 -4.92 3.25 19.75
N VAL A 421 -4.23 4.06 20.55
CA VAL A 421 -4.64 4.39 21.92
C VAL A 421 -5.35 5.74 21.85
N LEU A 422 -6.58 5.82 22.35
CA LEU A 422 -7.41 7.03 22.27
C LEU A 422 -7.57 7.70 23.65
N VAL A 423 -7.66 6.89 24.71
CA VAL A 423 -7.83 7.36 26.09
C VAL A 423 -6.71 6.81 26.95
N ILE A 424 -6.03 7.71 27.66
CA ILE A 424 -5.00 7.41 28.66
C ILE A 424 -5.39 8.10 29.97
N ARG A 425 -5.88 7.32 30.93
CA ARG A 425 -6.11 7.74 32.33
C ARG A 425 -5.22 6.94 33.27
N THR A 426 -5.13 7.36 34.52
CA THR A 426 -4.35 6.68 35.57
C THR A 426 -4.89 5.30 35.94
N ASP A 427 -6.13 4.97 35.56
CA ASP A 427 -6.83 3.73 35.90
C ASP A 427 -7.52 3.06 34.71
N PHE A 428 -7.40 3.64 33.51
CA PHE A 428 -8.15 3.22 32.34
C PHE A 428 -7.42 3.54 31.04
N LEU A 429 -7.43 2.60 30.11
CA LEU A 429 -7.02 2.79 28.72
C LEU A 429 -8.14 2.35 27.78
N SER A 430 -8.28 3.02 26.65
CA SER A 430 -9.08 2.50 25.54
C SER A 430 -8.59 2.97 24.19
N GLY A 431 -9.03 2.27 23.15
CA GLY A 431 -8.63 2.60 21.79
C GLY A 431 -9.36 1.79 20.74
N LYS A 432 -8.80 1.82 19.53
CA LYS A 432 -9.25 1.03 18.38
C LYS A 432 -8.11 0.16 17.87
N ALA A 433 -8.43 -0.98 17.31
CA ALA A 433 -7.50 -1.86 16.62
C ALA A 433 -8.27 -2.63 15.54
N THR A 434 -7.55 -3.40 14.73
CA THR A 434 -8.20 -4.37 13.84
C THR A 434 -9.16 -5.25 14.64
N PRO A 435 -10.41 -5.46 14.18
CA PRO A 435 -11.39 -6.27 14.89
C PRO A 435 -10.83 -7.63 15.28
N ASN A 436 -11.11 -8.05 16.53
CA ASN A 436 -10.57 -9.28 17.09
C ASN A 436 -9.03 -9.35 17.05
N ALA A 437 -8.28 -8.26 17.12
CA ALA A 437 -6.83 -8.33 17.35
C ALA A 437 -6.50 -8.41 18.84
N ASP A 438 -5.42 -9.13 19.18
CA ASP A 438 -4.83 -9.08 20.52
C ASP A 438 -3.99 -7.81 20.60
N VAL A 439 -4.34 -6.95 21.55
CA VAL A 439 -3.68 -5.66 21.79
C VAL A 439 -2.77 -5.82 23.00
N GLU A 440 -1.47 -5.77 22.78
CA GLU A 440 -0.47 -5.80 23.85
C GLU A 440 -0.13 -4.39 24.29
N LEU A 441 -0.12 -4.17 25.60
CA LEU A 441 0.09 -2.87 26.23
C LEU A 441 1.44 -2.84 26.94
N PHE A 442 2.19 -1.78 26.68
CA PHE A 442 3.55 -1.61 27.17
C PHE A 442 3.74 -0.25 27.82
N TYR A 443 4.47 -0.22 28.93
CA TYR A 443 5.08 1.02 29.38
C TYR A 443 6.22 1.38 28.43
N THR A 444 6.24 2.65 28.05
CA THR A 444 7.18 3.18 27.07
C THR A 444 8.22 4.10 27.70
N GLU A 445 9.41 4.10 27.11
CA GLU A 445 10.47 5.06 27.39
C GLU A 445 10.63 5.98 26.19
N ASN A 446 10.76 7.28 26.45
CA ASN A 446 11.06 8.25 25.42
C ASN A 446 12.59 8.29 25.20
N CYS A 447 13.04 7.72 24.09
CA CYS A 447 14.40 7.85 23.62
C CYS A 447 14.44 8.89 22.48
N GLN A 448 14.61 10.17 22.80
CA GLN A 448 14.70 11.27 21.83
C GLN A 448 13.50 11.38 20.86
N GLY A 449 12.28 11.29 21.41
CA GLY A 449 11.02 11.36 20.65
C GLY A 449 10.56 10.03 20.05
N LYS A 450 11.26 8.92 20.35
CA LYS A 450 10.84 7.56 20.00
C LYS A 450 10.25 6.87 21.22
N CYS A 451 9.07 6.29 21.03
CA CYS A 451 8.29 5.65 22.08
C CYS A 451 7.99 4.22 21.67
N GLU A 452 8.69 3.31 22.32
CA GLU A 452 8.69 1.88 22.04
C GLU A 452 8.21 1.13 23.28
N GLY A 453 7.73 -0.10 23.11
CA GLY A 453 7.27 -0.92 24.22
C GLY A 453 8.43 -1.49 25.03
N ARG A 454 8.79 -0.84 26.14
CA ARG A 454 9.89 -1.28 27.01
C ARG A 454 9.45 -2.37 27.99
N THR A 455 8.32 -2.19 28.64
CA THR A 455 7.83 -3.13 29.67
C THR A 455 6.40 -3.55 29.36
N TYR A 456 6.22 -4.79 28.92
CA TYR A 456 4.89 -5.41 28.78
C TYR A 456 4.18 -5.47 30.14
N PHE A 457 2.89 -5.14 30.19
CA PHE A 457 2.10 -5.27 31.42
C PHE A 457 0.72 -5.89 31.25
N ALA A 458 0.13 -5.88 30.04
CA ALA A 458 -1.17 -6.50 29.80
C ALA A 458 -1.39 -6.83 28.32
N THR A 459 -2.30 -7.79 28.08
CA THR A 459 -2.91 -8.01 26.76
C THR A 459 -4.42 -7.88 26.92
N VAL A 460 -5.06 -7.14 26.04
CA VAL A 460 -6.53 -7.07 25.90
C VAL A 460 -6.91 -7.49 24.49
N ARG A 461 -8.20 -7.76 24.25
CA ARG A 461 -8.68 -8.12 22.91
C ARG A 461 -9.64 -7.07 22.37
N ALA A 462 -9.43 -6.68 21.13
CA ALA A 462 -10.36 -5.82 20.40
C ALA A 462 -11.66 -6.57 20.10
N GLN A 463 -12.78 -5.87 20.25
CA GLN A 463 -14.11 -6.37 19.95
C GLN A 463 -14.33 -6.43 18.43
N GLY A 464 -15.50 -6.93 18.01
CA GLY A 464 -15.85 -7.06 16.58
C GLY A 464 -15.98 -5.72 15.84
N ASP A 465 -16.16 -4.61 16.56
CA ASP A 465 -16.13 -3.24 16.02
C ASP A 465 -14.73 -2.59 16.07
N GLY A 466 -13.72 -3.32 16.55
CA GLY A 466 -12.35 -2.85 16.71
C GLY A 466 -12.08 -2.11 18.02
N ARG A 467 -13.08 -1.82 18.87
CA ARG A 467 -12.84 -1.13 20.15
C ARG A 467 -12.22 -2.05 21.19
N TRP A 468 -11.34 -1.53 22.02
CA TRP A 468 -10.73 -2.25 23.14
C TRP A 468 -10.61 -1.35 24.37
N THR A 469 -10.61 -1.96 25.56
CA THR A 469 -10.50 -1.28 26.85
C THR A 469 -9.64 -2.09 27.81
N TYR A 470 -8.89 -1.40 28.66
CA TYR A 470 -8.17 -1.96 29.80
C TYR A 470 -8.56 -1.19 31.08
N ASN A 471 -9.01 -1.90 32.10
CA ASN A 471 -9.34 -1.35 33.41
C ASN A 471 -8.24 -1.76 34.41
N GLY A 472 -7.41 -0.82 34.83
CA GLY A 472 -6.29 -1.09 35.73
C GLY A 472 -5.34 0.09 35.86
N ALA A 473 -4.58 0.12 36.95
CA ALA A 473 -3.66 1.21 37.24
C ALA A 473 -2.57 1.39 36.16
N ILE A 474 -2.36 2.63 35.74
CA ILE A 474 -1.38 3.04 34.74
C ILE A 474 -0.31 3.91 35.40
N ASN A 475 0.90 3.34 35.54
CA ASN A 475 2.01 3.94 36.28
C ASN A 475 3.07 4.59 35.37
N GLY A 476 2.72 4.89 34.12
CA GLY A 476 3.65 5.45 33.15
C GLY A 476 3.01 5.73 31.80
N LYS A 477 3.82 6.21 30.85
CA LYS A 477 3.41 6.42 29.46
C LYS A 477 3.19 5.06 28.80
N VAL A 478 2.23 4.96 27.88
CA VAL A 478 1.82 3.70 27.28
C VAL A 478 1.92 3.74 25.76
N THR A 479 2.30 2.61 25.17
CA THR A 479 2.11 2.31 23.74
C THR A 479 1.53 0.90 23.59
N ALA A 480 1.02 0.57 22.42
CA ALA A 480 0.39 -0.71 22.14
C ALA A 480 0.83 -1.30 20.80
N THR A 481 0.79 -2.64 20.69
CA THR A 481 0.83 -3.34 19.40
C THR A 481 -0.45 -4.15 19.23
N ALA A 482 -0.81 -4.48 18.00
CA ALA A 482 -1.88 -5.42 17.69
C ALA A 482 -1.33 -6.64 16.95
N SER A 483 -1.83 -7.82 17.30
CA SER A 483 -1.54 -9.08 16.61
C SER A 483 -2.83 -9.78 16.23
N LEU A 484 -2.89 -10.31 15.02
CA LEU A 484 -4.03 -11.08 14.53
C LEU A 484 -3.51 -12.32 13.80
N LEU A 485 -4.26 -13.43 13.89
CA LEU A 485 -3.94 -14.65 13.17
C LEU A 485 -3.78 -14.35 11.67
N ASN A 486 -2.76 -14.94 11.04
CA ASN A 486 -2.38 -14.77 9.63
C ASN A 486 -1.89 -13.37 9.22
N LEU A 487 -1.78 -12.41 10.14
CA LEU A 487 -1.20 -11.09 9.87
C LEU A 487 0.15 -10.95 10.59
N THR A 488 0.99 -10.05 10.07
CA THR A 488 2.20 -9.64 10.79
C THR A 488 1.83 -8.62 11.85
N THR A 489 2.37 -8.71 13.06
CA THR A 489 2.09 -7.76 14.16
C THR A 489 2.29 -6.30 13.72
N SER A 490 1.45 -5.40 14.23
CA SER A 490 1.50 -3.97 13.93
C SER A 490 2.77 -3.31 14.45
N PRO A 491 3.15 -2.15 13.89
CA PRO A 491 4.01 -1.19 14.60
C PRO A 491 3.39 -0.75 15.94
N PHE A 492 4.21 -0.16 16.80
CA PHE A 492 3.74 0.50 18.02
C PHE A 492 2.76 1.63 17.70
N SER A 493 1.70 1.75 18.49
CA SER A 493 0.71 2.82 18.39
C SER A 493 1.38 4.19 18.55
N ILE A 494 0.94 5.13 17.74
CA ILE A 494 1.34 6.54 17.80
C ILE A 494 0.08 7.41 17.95
N PRO A 495 0.17 8.65 18.49
CA PRO A 495 -0.98 9.52 18.70
C PRO A 495 -1.53 10.15 17.41
N GLU A 496 -1.29 9.52 16.25
CA GLU A 496 -1.75 10.00 14.95
C GLU A 496 -3.29 10.04 14.88
N VAL A 497 -3.79 11.06 14.19
CA VAL A 497 -5.18 11.19 13.78
C VAL A 497 -5.21 10.88 12.29
N PHE A 498 -6.07 9.97 11.86
CA PHE A 498 -6.17 9.61 10.44
C PHE A 498 -7.12 10.56 9.69
N ASP A 499 -6.91 10.78 8.40
CA ASP A 499 -7.72 11.68 7.57
C ASP A 499 -9.23 11.37 7.64
N ASN A 500 -9.60 10.09 7.73
CA ASN A 500 -10.99 9.65 7.85
C ASN A 500 -11.61 9.87 9.23
N GLU A 501 -10.82 10.27 10.22
CA GLU A 501 -11.28 10.64 11.57
C GLU A 501 -11.52 12.14 11.70
N ILE A 502 -11.36 12.92 10.63
CA ILE A 502 -11.37 14.38 10.66
C ILE A 502 -12.57 14.92 9.88
N ILE A 503 -13.31 15.83 10.51
CA ILE A 503 -14.37 16.59 9.87
C ILE A 503 -13.86 18.01 9.64
N LYS A 504 -13.63 18.35 8.37
CA LYS A 504 -13.21 19.70 7.95
C LYS A 504 -14.39 20.44 7.33
N LYS A 505 -14.60 21.69 7.74
CA LYS A 505 -15.58 22.60 7.13
C LYS A 505 -14.90 23.86 6.61
N ASN A 506 -15.09 24.15 5.33
CA ASN A 506 -14.58 25.36 4.70
C ASN A 506 -15.40 26.60 5.11
N VAL A 507 -14.90 27.77 4.75
CA VAL A 507 -15.58 29.04 4.98
C VAL A 507 -16.74 29.19 3.99
N THR A 508 -17.97 29.30 4.49
CA THR A 508 -19.20 29.48 3.70
C THR A 508 -20.10 30.56 4.32
N CYS A 509 -21.21 30.91 3.67
CA CYS A 509 -22.15 31.90 4.21
C CYS A 509 -22.95 31.41 5.43
N GLN A 510 -23.12 30.09 5.63
CA GLN A 510 -23.96 29.55 6.72
C GLN A 510 -23.23 29.48 8.07
N ASN A 511 -21.89 29.57 8.07
CA ASN A 511 -21.06 29.44 9.27
C ASN A 511 -20.50 30.80 9.76
N ASN A 512 -21.29 31.89 9.66
CA ASN A 512 -20.82 33.26 9.90
C ASN A 512 -19.57 33.66 9.10
N GLY A 513 -19.27 32.93 8.01
CA GLY A 513 -18.10 33.18 7.19
C GLY A 513 -16.77 32.66 7.74
N LEU A 514 -16.78 31.63 8.59
CA LEU A 514 -15.60 30.98 9.15
C LEU A 514 -15.66 29.44 9.01
N GLY A 515 -14.52 28.79 8.97
CA GLY A 515 -14.34 27.33 8.87
C GLY A 515 -14.09 26.66 10.23
N SER A 516 -13.98 25.33 10.23
CA SER A 516 -13.63 24.55 11.42
C SER A 516 -12.94 23.23 11.04
N ILE A 517 -12.16 22.69 11.98
CA ILE A 517 -11.57 21.36 11.91
C ILE A 517 -11.89 20.63 13.21
N ASP A 518 -12.46 19.44 13.10
CA ASP A 518 -12.93 18.66 14.24
C ASP A 518 -12.39 17.22 14.17
N VAL A 519 -11.93 16.71 15.30
CA VAL A 519 -11.57 15.31 15.52
C VAL A 519 -12.62 14.72 16.47
N PRO A 520 -13.78 14.27 15.95
CA PRO A 520 -14.95 13.94 16.76
C PRO A 520 -14.77 12.74 17.68
N GLU A 521 -13.87 11.80 17.38
CA GLU A 521 -13.61 10.68 18.29
C GLU A 521 -12.92 11.22 19.57
N PRO A 522 -13.53 11.04 20.76
CA PRO A 522 -12.97 11.59 21.99
C PRO A 522 -11.58 11.05 22.28
N ARG A 523 -10.64 11.93 22.62
CA ARG A 523 -9.29 11.58 23.04
C ARG A 523 -8.96 12.22 24.37
N GLU A 524 -8.39 11.44 25.27
CA GLU A 524 -8.02 11.89 26.61
C GLU A 524 -6.63 11.41 26.97
N GLY A 525 -5.84 12.26 27.64
CA GLY A 525 -4.42 12.02 27.86
C GLY A 525 -3.55 12.23 26.60
N ILE A 526 -4.15 12.68 25.49
CA ILE A 526 -3.46 13.10 24.27
C ILE A 526 -3.69 14.61 24.11
N THR A 527 -2.61 15.39 23.99
CA THR A 527 -2.67 16.83 23.78
C THR A 527 -2.69 17.16 22.30
N PHE A 528 -3.48 18.16 21.93
CA PHE A 528 -3.57 18.72 20.59
C PHE A 528 -2.88 20.08 20.61
N THR A 529 -2.20 20.44 19.54
CA THR A 529 -1.64 21.78 19.31
C THR A 529 -1.96 22.17 17.88
N TRP A 530 -2.77 23.20 17.73
CA TRP A 530 -3.14 23.77 16.43
C TRP A 530 -2.37 25.05 16.16
N ASN A 531 -1.72 25.11 14.99
CA ASN A 531 -1.04 26.31 14.51
C ASN A 531 -1.60 26.77 13.16
N LYS A 532 -1.79 28.08 12.96
CA LYS A 532 -1.93 28.68 11.63
C LYS A 532 -0.54 28.80 11.01
N VAL A 533 -0.36 28.29 9.81
CA VAL A 533 0.88 28.45 9.05
C VAL A 533 0.78 29.73 8.23
N LEU A 534 1.62 30.71 8.56
CA LEU A 534 1.64 32.01 7.91
C LEU A 534 2.42 31.94 6.57
N PRO A 535 2.23 32.90 5.64
CA PRO A 535 2.89 32.88 4.32
C PRO A 535 4.43 32.84 4.37
N ASN A 536 5.04 33.32 5.45
CA ASN A 536 6.48 33.24 5.72
C ASN A 536 6.91 31.88 6.34
N SER A 537 6.04 30.88 6.34
CA SER A 537 6.22 29.57 7.00
C SER A 537 6.38 29.61 8.52
N THR A 538 6.12 30.73 9.20
CA THR A 538 6.07 30.75 10.67
C THR A 538 4.74 30.18 11.18
N ARG A 539 4.76 29.61 12.39
CA ARG A 539 3.59 29.00 13.03
C ARG A 539 3.04 29.96 14.07
N GLN A 540 1.75 30.24 13.99
CA GLN A 540 1.02 30.98 15.01
C GLN A 540 0.14 30.00 15.78
N PHE A 541 0.37 29.86 17.09
CA PHE A 541 -0.46 29.05 17.96
C PHE A 541 -1.91 29.55 17.98
N LEU A 542 -2.86 28.61 17.94
CA LEU A 542 -4.30 28.88 17.99
C LEU A 542 -4.97 28.28 19.22
N SER A 543 -4.84 26.97 19.43
CA SER A 543 -5.61 26.24 20.43
C SER A 543 -5.01 24.88 20.75
N ASN A 544 -5.34 24.35 21.93
CA ASN A 544 -5.05 22.98 22.34
C ASN A 544 -6.29 22.07 22.37
N ALA A 545 -7.43 22.52 21.87
CA ALA A 545 -8.65 21.74 21.83
C ALA A 545 -8.64 20.69 20.69
N GLN A 546 -9.37 19.59 20.85
CA GLN A 546 -9.59 18.60 19.77
C GLN A 546 -10.26 19.22 18.54
N LYS A 547 -11.16 20.18 18.79
CA LYS A 547 -11.90 20.92 17.79
C LYS A 547 -11.46 22.37 17.78
N ILE A 548 -11.23 22.90 16.59
CA ILE A 548 -10.99 24.33 16.36
C ILE A 548 -12.06 24.90 15.43
N GLU A 549 -12.62 26.04 15.83
CA GLU A 549 -13.66 26.76 15.10
C GLU A 549 -13.17 28.17 14.77
N ASN A 550 -14.00 28.91 14.04
CA ASN A 550 -13.74 30.31 13.69
C ASN A 550 -12.47 30.50 12.86
N LEU A 551 -12.17 29.54 11.98
CA LEU A 551 -10.98 29.56 11.15
C LEU A 551 -11.19 30.40 9.88
N GLU A 552 -10.24 31.27 9.58
CA GLU A 552 -10.18 31.97 8.29
C GLU A 552 -9.64 31.05 7.19
N GLU A 553 -9.65 31.51 5.95
CA GLU A 553 -8.91 30.79 4.89
C GLU A 553 -7.41 30.71 5.22
N GLY A 554 -6.79 29.59 4.85
CA GLY A 554 -5.36 29.36 5.06
C GLY A 554 -5.01 27.92 5.41
N THR A 555 -3.76 27.73 5.79
CA THR A 555 -3.17 26.41 6.10
C THR A 555 -2.98 26.26 7.61
N TYR A 556 -3.37 25.11 8.14
CA TYR A 556 -3.38 24.79 9.55
C TYR A 556 -2.62 23.50 9.81
N GLU A 557 -1.82 23.50 10.86
CA GLU A 557 -1.00 22.39 11.31
C GLU A 557 -1.60 21.81 12.60
N LEU A 558 -1.76 20.49 12.63
CA LEU A 558 -2.08 19.74 13.83
C LEU A 558 -0.84 18.99 14.30
N ILE A 559 -0.53 19.17 15.57
CA ILE A 559 0.45 18.37 16.29
C ILE A 559 -0.26 17.67 17.44
N THR A 560 -0.04 16.38 17.58
CA THR A 560 -0.59 15.54 18.65
C THR A 560 0.53 14.96 19.50
N ASN A 561 0.30 14.78 20.79
CA ASN A 561 1.31 14.24 21.70
C ASN A 561 0.63 13.42 22.82
N ASP A 562 1.01 12.16 22.98
CA ASP A 562 0.54 11.24 24.04
C ASP A 562 1.37 11.35 25.34
N GLY A 563 2.14 12.43 25.46
CA GLY A 563 3.13 12.62 26.50
C GLY A 563 4.45 11.90 26.20
N CYS A 564 4.47 10.90 25.33
CA CYS A 564 5.68 10.21 24.94
C CYS A 564 6.25 10.76 23.64
N ARG A 565 5.48 10.74 22.54
CA ARG A 565 5.92 11.16 21.22
C ARG A 565 5.00 12.23 20.66
N GLU A 566 5.62 13.23 20.06
CA GLU A 566 4.93 14.23 19.26
C GLU A 566 4.82 13.76 17.79
N VAL A 567 3.63 13.92 17.20
CA VAL A 567 3.31 13.57 15.82
C VAL A 567 2.64 14.75 15.14
N GLN A 568 3.28 15.25 14.09
CA GLN A 568 2.69 16.22 13.17
C GLN A 568 1.83 15.49 12.15
N HIS A 569 0.58 15.94 11.97
CA HIS A 569 -0.28 15.44 10.90
C HIS A 569 0.19 15.97 9.54
N LEU A 570 0.27 15.10 8.54
CA LEU A 570 0.56 15.45 7.15
C LEU A 570 -0.40 14.71 6.18
N PRO A 571 -0.94 15.39 5.16
CA PRO A 571 -0.69 16.79 4.79
C PRO A 571 -1.30 17.81 5.78
N LEU A 572 -0.88 19.08 5.67
CA LEU A 572 -1.45 20.18 6.45
C LEU A 572 -2.90 20.45 6.00
N PHE A 573 -3.73 20.93 6.92
CA PHE A 573 -5.14 21.22 6.62
C PHE A 573 -5.29 22.56 5.90
N GLU A 574 -5.93 22.54 4.74
CA GLU A 574 -6.29 23.76 4.02
C GLU A 574 -7.79 24.08 4.24
N ILE A 575 -8.08 25.25 4.81
CA ILE A 575 -9.41 25.85 4.84
C ILE A 575 -9.52 26.82 3.68
N LYS A 576 -10.45 26.55 2.76
CA LYS A 576 -10.70 27.40 1.60
C LYS A 576 -11.83 28.37 1.87
N ASP A 577 -11.75 29.57 1.31
CA ASP A 577 -12.92 30.42 1.16
C ASP A 577 -13.79 29.91 0.00
N GLN A 578 -15.01 29.51 0.35
CA GLN A 578 -16.02 28.98 -0.55
C GLN A 578 -17.30 29.83 -0.53
N LYS A 579 -17.26 31.05 0.00
CA LYS A 579 -18.37 32.00 -0.13
C LYS A 579 -18.63 32.28 -1.60
N LEU A 580 -19.89 32.15 -2.03
CA LEU A 580 -20.34 32.64 -3.33
C LEU A 580 -19.98 34.12 -3.48
N THR A 581 -19.15 34.45 -4.47
CA THR A 581 -18.75 35.83 -4.79
C THR A 581 -18.87 36.12 -6.28
N ASN A 582 -18.96 37.42 -6.59
CA ASN A 582 -18.91 37.96 -7.94
C ASN A 582 -19.92 37.31 -8.91
N LEU A 583 -21.22 37.43 -8.61
CA LEU A 583 -22.27 37.02 -9.54
C LEU A 583 -22.23 37.92 -10.76
N GLN A 584 -21.65 37.42 -11.84
CA GLN A 584 -21.60 38.10 -13.12
C GLN A 584 -22.69 37.53 -14.03
N VAL A 585 -23.55 38.41 -14.52
CA VAL A 585 -24.58 38.06 -15.50
C VAL A 585 -24.25 38.75 -16.81
N SER A 586 -24.06 37.96 -17.86
CA SER A 586 -23.95 38.48 -19.21
C SER A 586 -25.36 38.65 -19.77
N TRP A 587 -25.81 39.90 -19.81
CA TRP A 587 -27.10 40.25 -20.40
C TRP A 587 -26.94 40.37 -21.93
N PRO A 588 -27.85 39.76 -22.71
CA PRO A 588 -27.82 39.91 -24.16
C PRO A 588 -28.16 41.34 -24.57
N THR A 589 -27.42 41.89 -25.53
CA THR A 589 -27.80 43.14 -26.21
C THR A 589 -28.75 42.80 -27.36
N PRO A 590 -30.04 43.20 -27.33
CA PRO A 590 -30.99 42.87 -28.39
C PRO A 590 -30.58 43.47 -29.73
N ALA A 591 -30.45 42.62 -30.76
CA ALA A 591 -30.32 43.07 -32.13
C ALA A 591 -31.70 43.25 -32.78
N CYS A 592 -31.80 44.16 -33.76
CA CYS A 592 -33.02 44.38 -34.53
C CYS A 592 -33.49 43.09 -35.22
N GLY A 593 -34.76 42.71 -35.02
CA GLY A 593 -35.37 41.49 -35.56
C GLY A 593 -35.10 40.20 -34.77
N GLN A 594 -34.36 40.25 -33.65
CA GLN A 594 -34.05 39.06 -32.84
C GLN A 594 -35.22 38.68 -31.90
N THR A 595 -35.56 37.38 -31.83
CA THR A 595 -36.69 36.85 -31.03
C THR A 595 -36.30 35.91 -29.87
N SER A 596 -35.02 35.52 -29.77
CA SER A 596 -34.48 34.68 -28.71
C SER A 596 -33.10 35.18 -28.30
N PHE A 597 -32.85 35.30 -26.99
CA PHE A 597 -31.65 35.95 -26.44
C PHE A 597 -30.83 34.99 -25.58
N ALA A 598 -29.51 35.06 -25.69
CA ALA A 598 -28.59 34.23 -24.92
C ALA A 598 -28.27 34.88 -23.57
N PHE A 599 -28.49 34.16 -22.49
CA PHE A 599 -28.18 34.59 -21.13
C PHE A 599 -27.11 33.66 -20.55
N SER A 600 -26.15 34.21 -19.82
CA SER A 600 -25.19 33.41 -19.05
C SER A 600 -24.92 34.02 -17.68
N GLY A 601 -24.68 33.14 -16.71
CA GLY A 601 -24.28 33.50 -15.35
C GLY A 601 -22.95 32.87 -14.98
N ASN A 602 -22.12 33.59 -14.23
CA ASN A 602 -20.92 33.04 -13.63
C ASN A 602 -20.77 33.51 -12.18
N VAL A 603 -20.10 32.69 -11.39
CA VAL A 603 -19.65 33.02 -10.03
C VAL A 603 -18.23 32.50 -9.89
N ASP A 604 -17.41 33.15 -9.07
CA ASP A 604 -15.99 32.83 -8.94
C ASP A 604 -15.71 31.72 -7.91
N ARG A 605 -16.61 31.55 -6.94
CA ARG A 605 -16.48 30.63 -5.79
C ARG A 605 -17.85 30.02 -5.45
N GLY A 606 -17.87 28.96 -4.65
CA GLY A 606 -19.11 28.33 -4.14
C GLY A 606 -18.81 26.92 -3.63
N GLU A 607 -19.51 26.47 -2.58
CA GLU A 607 -19.31 25.12 -2.06
C GLU A 607 -20.02 24.08 -2.94
N GLY A 608 -19.26 23.09 -3.43
CA GLY A 608 -19.83 21.94 -4.14
C GLY A 608 -20.51 22.29 -5.45
N THR A 609 -21.69 21.69 -5.70
CA THR A 609 -22.44 21.91 -6.94
C THR A 609 -23.21 23.23 -6.90
N ILE A 610 -23.02 24.08 -7.91
CA ILE A 610 -23.71 25.37 -8.05
C ILE A 610 -24.90 25.23 -9.00
N THR A 611 -26.10 25.54 -8.51
CA THR A 611 -27.34 25.58 -9.27
C THR A 611 -27.64 26.99 -9.77
N TYR A 612 -28.09 27.11 -11.02
CA TYR A 612 -28.45 28.36 -11.68
C TYR A 612 -29.93 28.35 -12.06
N GLU A 613 -30.71 29.27 -11.51
CA GLU A 613 -32.14 29.42 -11.73
C GLU A 613 -32.46 30.78 -12.34
N TRP A 614 -32.93 30.79 -13.58
CA TRP A 614 -33.44 31.99 -14.24
C TRP A 614 -34.91 32.15 -13.89
N ILE A 615 -35.23 33.27 -13.24
CA ILE A 615 -36.54 33.54 -12.68
C ILE A 615 -37.16 34.70 -13.46
N ASP A 616 -38.39 34.51 -13.90
CA ASP A 616 -39.19 35.61 -14.43
C ASP A 616 -39.55 36.55 -13.27
N ALA A 617 -39.11 37.80 -13.37
CA ALA A 617 -39.19 38.78 -12.30
C ALA A 617 -40.62 39.27 -12.03
N ILE A 618 -41.58 38.97 -12.90
CA ILE A 618 -42.98 39.38 -12.77
C ILE A 618 -43.78 38.27 -12.07
N THR A 619 -43.59 37.03 -12.49
CA THR A 619 -44.31 35.86 -11.96
C THR A 619 -43.63 35.20 -10.76
N GLY A 620 -42.32 35.46 -10.57
CA GLY A 620 -41.50 34.85 -9.54
C GLY A 620 -41.17 33.36 -9.78
N GLN A 621 -41.55 32.81 -10.94
CA GLN A 621 -41.35 31.41 -11.29
C GLN A 621 -39.99 31.19 -11.96
N THR A 622 -39.32 30.08 -11.63
CA THR A 622 -38.14 29.62 -12.36
C THR A 622 -38.56 29.19 -13.76
N VAL A 623 -38.14 29.95 -14.77
CA VAL A 623 -38.46 29.68 -16.18
C VAL A 623 -37.44 28.80 -16.86
N ARG A 624 -36.20 28.78 -16.37
CA ARG A 624 -35.15 27.93 -16.92
C ARG A 624 -34.03 27.69 -15.91
N THR A 625 -33.36 26.55 -16.00
CA THR A 625 -32.19 26.21 -15.17
C THR A 625 -30.96 25.99 -16.03
N GLY A 626 -29.79 26.36 -15.52
CA GLY A 626 -28.50 26.16 -16.18
C GLY A 626 -27.67 27.43 -16.33
N LYS A 627 -26.35 27.25 -16.41
CA LYS A 627 -25.37 28.34 -16.49
C LYS A 627 -25.56 29.22 -17.74
N ASN A 628 -25.83 28.57 -18.88
CA ASN A 628 -26.05 29.21 -20.18
C ASN A 628 -27.43 28.80 -20.71
N VAL A 629 -28.29 29.77 -21.02
CA VAL A 629 -29.67 29.50 -21.47
C VAL A 629 -30.08 30.47 -22.58
N PHE A 630 -31.11 30.10 -23.35
CA PHE A 630 -31.75 30.99 -24.32
C PHE A 630 -33.18 31.27 -23.90
N MET A 631 -33.63 32.52 -23.85
CA MET A 631 -34.99 32.84 -23.42
C MET A 631 -35.57 33.94 -24.33
N PRO A 632 -36.91 33.96 -24.54
CA PRO A 632 -37.56 35.03 -25.29
C PRO A 632 -37.48 36.36 -24.54
N GLU A 633 -37.97 37.45 -25.14
CA GLU A 633 -38.10 38.73 -24.43
C GLU A 633 -38.90 38.59 -23.13
N GLY A 634 -38.55 39.38 -22.13
CA GLY A 634 -39.09 39.25 -20.77
C GLY A 634 -38.21 39.97 -19.75
N THR A 635 -38.65 40.00 -18.50
CA THR A 635 -37.87 40.55 -17.39
C THR A 635 -37.38 39.40 -16.54
N TYR A 636 -36.06 39.17 -16.49
CA TYR A 636 -35.48 38.03 -15.80
C TYR A 636 -34.47 38.47 -14.74
N LYS A 637 -34.36 37.68 -13.67
CA LYS A 637 -33.24 37.71 -12.73
C LYS A 637 -32.62 36.33 -12.62
N LEU A 638 -31.34 36.27 -12.29
CA LEU A 638 -30.64 35.01 -12.05
C LEU A 638 -30.47 34.82 -10.54
N LYS A 639 -30.92 33.69 -10.02
CA LYS A 639 -30.57 33.20 -8.68
C LYS A 639 -29.56 32.07 -8.84
N VAL A 640 -28.44 32.18 -8.15
CA VAL A 640 -27.46 31.10 -8.00
C VAL A 640 -27.49 30.59 -6.59
N THR A 641 -27.35 29.29 -6.40
CA THR A 641 -27.30 28.66 -5.08
C THR A 641 -26.24 27.56 -5.07
N ASP A 642 -25.40 27.50 -4.04
CA ASP A 642 -24.40 26.45 -3.87
C ASP A 642 -24.91 25.32 -2.94
N GLN A 643 -24.11 24.27 -2.75
CA GLN A 643 -24.49 23.12 -1.93
C GLN A 643 -24.58 23.46 -0.42
N ALA A 644 -23.96 24.55 0.03
CA ALA A 644 -24.10 25.08 1.38
C ALA A 644 -25.45 25.81 1.58
N GLY A 645 -26.22 26.03 0.51
CA GLY A 645 -27.44 26.84 0.54
C GLY A 645 -27.16 28.34 0.54
N CYS A 646 -25.93 28.77 0.25
CA CYS A 646 -25.62 30.15 -0.02
C CYS A 646 -26.25 30.54 -1.34
N HIS A 647 -26.83 31.73 -1.43
CA HIS A 647 -27.42 32.20 -2.67
C HIS A 647 -27.08 33.66 -2.94
N MET A 648 -26.96 33.99 -4.22
CA MET A 648 -26.90 35.36 -4.72
C MET A 648 -27.96 35.54 -5.79
N GLU A 649 -28.57 36.72 -5.82
CA GLU A 649 -29.50 37.10 -6.88
C GLU A 649 -28.97 38.30 -7.65
N SER A 650 -29.10 38.27 -8.97
CA SER A 650 -28.89 39.46 -9.78
C SER A 650 -30.09 40.40 -9.64
N PRO A 651 -29.90 41.71 -9.83
CA PRO A 651 -31.01 42.60 -10.14
C PRO A 651 -31.79 42.09 -11.37
N PRO A 652 -33.12 42.31 -11.45
CA PRO A 652 -33.89 41.96 -12.64
C PRO A 652 -33.51 42.87 -13.80
N MET A 653 -33.36 42.28 -14.99
CA MET A 653 -33.10 42.99 -16.24
C MET A 653 -34.24 42.76 -17.21
N GLN A 654 -34.76 43.84 -17.79
CA GLN A 654 -35.78 43.76 -18.82
C GLN A 654 -35.13 43.66 -20.20
N ILE A 655 -35.36 42.56 -20.90
CA ILE A 655 -34.98 42.37 -22.30
C ILE A 655 -36.23 42.55 -23.15
N ARG A 656 -36.26 43.59 -23.98
CA ARG A 656 -37.32 43.83 -24.97
C ARG A 656 -36.75 43.55 -26.36
N ARG A 657 -37.49 42.84 -27.20
CA ARG A 657 -37.09 42.73 -28.60
C ARG A 657 -37.21 44.08 -29.28
N LEU A 658 -36.41 44.28 -30.34
CA LEU A 658 -36.49 45.44 -31.20
C LEU A 658 -37.08 45.00 -32.56
N PRO A 659 -38.39 45.16 -32.81
CA PRO A 659 -38.98 44.88 -34.12
C PRO A 659 -38.35 45.78 -35.19
N SER A 660 -38.21 45.28 -36.41
CA SER A 660 -37.62 46.04 -37.51
C SER A 660 -38.42 45.80 -38.79
N PRO A 661 -38.77 46.85 -39.57
CA PRO A 661 -39.57 46.66 -40.76
C PRO A 661 -38.91 45.70 -41.74
N VAL A 662 -39.70 44.82 -42.32
CA VAL A 662 -39.26 43.86 -43.34
C VAL A 662 -39.91 44.24 -44.65
N ILE A 663 -39.09 44.64 -45.63
CA ILE A 663 -39.52 45.00 -46.99
C ILE A 663 -39.69 43.72 -47.82
N ASN A 664 -40.91 43.39 -48.19
CA ASN A 664 -41.24 42.28 -49.07
C ASN A 664 -41.46 42.76 -50.51
N MET A 665 -40.57 42.32 -51.40
CA MET A 665 -40.47 42.79 -52.79
C MET A 665 -41.14 41.88 -53.82
N VAL A 666 -41.83 40.82 -53.37
CA VAL A 666 -42.33 39.73 -54.24
C VAL A 666 -43.45 40.19 -55.17
N SER A 667 -44.26 41.17 -54.77
CA SER A 667 -45.44 41.64 -55.53
C SER A 667 -45.22 42.91 -56.37
N ARG A 668 -43.97 43.38 -56.52
CA ARG A 668 -43.67 44.69 -57.15
C ARG A 668 -43.89 44.72 -58.67
N LEU A 669 -44.27 45.88 -59.21
CA LEU A 669 -44.46 46.16 -60.65
C LEU A 669 -43.57 47.32 -61.11
N ILE A 670 -42.92 47.23 -62.29
CA ILE A 670 -41.98 48.24 -62.84
C ILE A 670 -42.35 48.63 -64.29
N SER A 671 -42.33 49.94 -64.63
CA SER A 671 -42.56 50.49 -65.99
C SER A 671 -41.31 51.26 -66.51
N PRO A 672 -40.87 51.07 -67.79
CA PRO A 672 -39.62 51.63 -68.37
C PRO A 672 -39.72 53.09 -68.88
N ALA A 673 -38.58 53.75 -69.15
CA ALA A 673 -38.49 55.15 -69.65
C ALA A 673 -37.67 55.30 -70.96
N ALA A 674 -37.93 56.34 -71.78
CA ALA A 674 -37.20 56.58 -73.05
C ALA A 674 -35.94 57.44 -72.88
N CYS A 675 -34.93 57.31 -73.77
CA CYS A 675 -33.67 58.09 -73.69
C CYS A 675 -33.94 59.60 -73.74
N GLY A 676 -33.75 60.28 -72.60
CA GLY A 676 -34.03 61.71 -72.43
C GLY A 676 -35.41 62.08 -71.87
N ALA A 677 -36.26 61.12 -71.44
CA ALA A 677 -37.60 61.35 -70.89
C ALA A 677 -37.83 60.74 -69.48
N ALA A 678 -38.76 61.30 -68.69
CA ALA A 678 -39.06 60.89 -67.29
C ALA A 678 -40.49 60.35 -67.12
N ASN A 679 -40.73 59.08 -67.49
CA ASN A 679 -42.06 58.45 -67.50
C ASN A 679 -42.11 56.99 -66.97
N GLY A 680 -41.14 56.56 -66.16
CA GLY A 680 -41.08 55.25 -65.52
C GLY A 680 -41.69 55.19 -64.11
N ALA A 681 -41.96 53.99 -63.57
CA ALA A 681 -42.60 53.81 -62.25
C ALA A 681 -42.29 52.45 -61.55
N ILE A 682 -42.47 52.38 -60.22
CA ILE A 682 -42.37 51.22 -59.32
C ILE A 682 -43.58 51.21 -58.36
N ARG A 683 -44.35 50.10 -58.28
CA ARG A 683 -45.56 49.98 -57.42
C ARG A 683 -45.69 48.63 -56.69
N ASN A 684 -46.60 48.54 -55.71
CA ASN A 684 -47.06 47.30 -55.01
C ASN A 684 -46.03 46.58 -54.11
N ILE A 685 -45.29 47.32 -53.29
CA ILE A 685 -44.36 46.77 -52.29
C ILE A 685 -45.09 46.55 -50.95
N LEU A 686 -44.83 45.43 -50.25
CA LEU A 686 -45.46 45.10 -48.95
C LEU A 686 -44.43 45.22 -47.81
N ILE A 687 -44.80 45.83 -46.67
CA ILE A 687 -43.94 45.95 -45.48
C ILE A 687 -44.57 45.22 -44.27
N THR A 688 -43.78 44.45 -43.51
CA THR A 688 -44.21 43.68 -42.33
C THR A 688 -43.27 43.87 -41.12
N ASP A 689 -43.62 43.38 -39.92
CA ASP A 689 -42.84 43.49 -38.65
C ASP A 689 -42.46 44.92 -38.22
N GLN A 690 -43.31 45.89 -38.58
CA GLN A 690 -43.13 47.30 -38.27
C GLN A 690 -43.67 47.71 -36.89
N THR A 691 -43.08 48.76 -36.33
CA THR A 691 -43.56 49.46 -35.13
C THR A 691 -44.13 50.83 -35.50
N GLY A 692 -45.45 51.00 -35.39
CA GLY A 692 -46.12 52.27 -35.64
C GLY A 692 -46.18 52.65 -37.13
N THR A 693 -46.21 53.95 -37.41
CA THR A 693 -46.37 54.46 -38.78
C THR A 693 -45.08 54.36 -39.58
N LEU A 694 -45.19 53.89 -40.83
CA LEU A 694 -44.07 53.80 -41.76
C LEU A 694 -43.82 55.14 -42.49
N THR A 695 -42.55 55.46 -42.67
CA THR A 695 -42.08 56.53 -43.55
C THR A 695 -41.27 55.93 -44.68
N TYR A 696 -41.51 56.41 -45.89
CA TYR A 696 -40.92 55.90 -47.13
C TYR A 696 -40.07 56.99 -47.76
N LYS A 697 -38.89 56.62 -48.24
CA LYS A 697 -38.04 57.50 -49.02
C LYS A 697 -37.45 56.75 -50.19
N TRP A 698 -37.69 57.26 -51.37
CA TRP A 698 -37.07 56.79 -52.59
C TRP A 698 -35.87 57.65 -52.92
N TYR A 699 -34.75 57.00 -53.16
CA TYR A 699 -33.55 57.67 -53.65
C TYR A 699 -33.19 57.15 -55.03
N VAL A 700 -32.83 58.07 -55.93
CA VAL A 700 -32.13 57.69 -57.15
C VAL A 700 -30.68 57.37 -56.79
N MET A 701 -30.11 56.37 -57.41
CA MET A 701 -28.70 56.01 -57.26
C MET A 701 -27.92 56.55 -58.45
N ASN A 702 -26.99 57.45 -58.17
CA ASN A 702 -26.10 58.04 -59.16
C ASN A 702 -24.80 57.25 -59.18
N THR A 703 -24.13 57.21 -60.33
CA THR A 703 -22.78 56.62 -60.39
C THR A 703 -21.77 57.68 -59.99
N ASP A 704 -20.94 57.39 -58.98
CA ASP A 704 -19.85 58.28 -58.57
C ASP A 704 -18.82 58.38 -59.71
N PRO A 705 -18.52 59.60 -60.22
CA PRO A 705 -17.58 59.81 -61.32
C PRO A 705 -16.15 59.33 -61.05
N GLN A 706 -15.75 59.22 -59.79
CA GLN A 706 -14.38 58.82 -59.39
C GLN A 706 -14.27 57.31 -59.14
N THR A 707 -15.32 56.68 -58.62
CA THR A 707 -15.26 55.30 -58.10
C THR A 707 -16.14 54.30 -58.88
N GLY A 708 -17.01 54.77 -59.78
CA GLY A 708 -17.92 53.93 -60.56
C GLY A 708 -18.99 53.21 -59.72
N SER A 709 -19.04 53.47 -58.42
CA SER A 709 -20.01 52.86 -57.50
C SER A 709 -21.31 53.63 -57.48
N LEU A 710 -22.42 52.92 -57.28
CA LEU A 710 -23.73 53.54 -57.09
C LEU A 710 -23.77 54.22 -55.72
N VAL A 711 -23.77 55.54 -55.73
CA VAL A 711 -23.94 56.40 -54.56
C VAL A 711 -25.36 56.94 -54.50
N GLN A 712 -25.87 57.13 -53.29
CA GLN A 712 -27.20 57.67 -53.10
C GLN A 712 -27.26 59.11 -53.62
N GLY A 713 -28.12 59.34 -54.60
CA GLY A 713 -28.48 60.65 -55.12
C GLY A 713 -29.63 61.28 -54.34
N PRO A 714 -30.25 62.34 -54.90
CA PRO A 714 -31.33 63.05 -54.23
C PRO A 714 -32.55 62.16 -53.97
N GLU A 715 -33.34 62.55 -52.98
CA GLU A 715 -34.65 61.94 -52.70
C GLU A 715 -35.62 62.28 -53.85
N VAL A 716 -36.26 61.27 -54.41
CA VAL A 716 -37.14 61.38 -55.59
C VAL A 716 -38.60 61.01 -55.31
N GLY A 717 -38.91 60.54 -54.10
CA GLY A 717 -40.30 60.22 -53.71
C GLY A 717 -40.43 59.88 -52.23
N GLN A 718 -41.62 60.14 -51.66
CA GLN A 718 -41.94 59.90 -50.24
C GLN A 718 -43.13 58.96 -50.02
N GLY A 719 -43.75 58.47 -51.10
CA GLY A 719 -44.79 57.45 -51.07
C GLY A 719 -44.22 56.03 -51.13
N LEU A 720 -45.07 55.04 -50.82
CA LEU A 720 -44.71 53.62 -50.99
C LEU A 720 -44.47 53.27 -52.48
N ASP A 721 -45.26 53.87 -53.38
CA ASP A 721 -45.09 53.79 -54.83
C ASP A 721 -44.24 54.97 -55.36
N LEU A 722 -43.41 54.72 -56.38
CA LEU A 722 -42.60 55.72 -57.09
C LEU A 722 -43.07 55.84 -58.55
N ILE A 723 -43.45 57.02 -59.03
CA ILE A 723 -44.04 57.21 -60.37
C ILE A 723 -43.43 58.42 -61.08
N ASP A 724 -43.49 58.42 -62.43
CA ASP A 724 -43.05 59.50 -63.33
C ASP A 724 -41.57 59.91 -63.21
N VAL A 725 -40.69 58.91 -63.16
CA VAL A 725 -39.24 59.11 -63.02
C VAL A 725 -38.47 58.67 -64.29
N ALA A 726 -37.27 59.24 -64.51
CA ALA A 726 -36.39 58.83 -65.61
C ALA A 726 -35.92 57.37 -65.45
N GLY A 727 -35.36 56.80 -66.53
CA GLY A 727 -34.70 55.50 -66.40
C GLY A 727 -33.45 55.64 -65.54
N GLY A 728 -33.24 54.70 -64.62
CA GLY A 728 -32.25 54.81 -63.56
C GLY A 728 -32.38 53.71 -62.52
N ILE A 729 -31.58 53.78 -61.46
CA ILE A 729 -31.58 52.82 -60.36
C ILE A 729 -32.12 53.51 -59.12
N TYR A 730 -33.03 52.87 -58.40
CA TYR A 730 -33.73 53.43 -57.26
C TYR A 730 -33.63 52.50 -56.04
N VAL A 731 -33.66 53.07 -54.85
CA VAL A 731 -33.74 52.32 -53.59
C VAL A 731 -34.85 52.88 -52.71
N LEU A 732 -35.66 51.99 -52.15
CA LEU A 732 -36.65 52.34 -51.13
C LEU A 732 -35.99 52.19 -49.75
N GLU A 733 -35.92 53.28 -49.02
CA GLU A 733 -35.65 53.27 -47.59
C GLU A 733 -36.96 53.33 -46.83
N VAL A 734 -37.16 52.39 -45.92
CA VAL A 734 -38.32 52.32 -45.04
C VAL A 734 -37.86 52.47 -43.60
N LYS A 735 -38.45 53.43 -42.91
CA LYS A 735 -38.22 53.66 -41.49
C LYS A 735 -39.55 53.65 -40.77
N ASP A 736 -39.67 52.86 -39.71
CA ASP A 736 -40.79 52.91 -38.79
C ASP A 736 -40.49 53.84 -37.61
N GLN A 737 -41.36 53.85 -36.60
CA GLN A 737 -41.16 54.67 -35.39
C GLN A 737 -40.30 53.95 -34.34
N GLY A 738 -39.71 52.80 -34.68
CA GLY A 738 -38.82 52.04 -33.81
C GLY A 738 -37.42 52.64 -33.69
N PRO A 739 -36.62 52.19 -32.72
CA PRO A 739 -35.23 52.61 -32.55
C PRO A 739 -34.27 51.96 -33.56
N CYS A 740 -34.75 50.99 -34.34
CA CYS A 740 -33.95 50.32 -35.37
C CYS A 740 -33.64 51.28 -36.54
N PRO A 741 -32.45 51.16 -37.14
CA PRO A 741 -32.11 51.95 -38.32
C PRO A 741 -33.07 51.63 -39.47
N ALA A 742 -33.22 52.59 -40.39
CA ALA A 742 -34.05 52.39 -41.57
C ALA A 742 -33.54 51.19 -42.38
N VAL A 743 -34.46 50.36 -42.85
CA VAL A 743 -34.14 49.24 -43.73
C VAL A 743 -34.24 49.71 -45.17
N ARG A 744 -33.36 49.19 -46.03
CA ARG A 744 -33.36 49.51 -47.46
C ARG A 744 -33.72 48.31 -48.29
N SER A 745 -34.49 48.54 -49.35
CA SER A 745 -34.70 47.54 -50.37
C SER A 745 -33.39 47.25 -51.10
N PRO A 746 -33.29 46.11 -51.78
CA PRO A 746 -32.35 45.97 -52.88
C PRO A 746 -32.58 47.06 -53.94
N PHE A 747 -31.57 47.34 -54.77
CA PHE A 747 -31.69 48.29 -55.89
C PHE A 747 -32.73 47.83 -56.90
N ILE A 748 -33.52 48.79 -57.39
CA ILE A 748 -34.60 48.58 -58.36
C ILE A 748 -34.32 49.42 -59.60
N THR A 749 -34.15 48.77 -60.75
CA THR A 749 -33.80 49.46 -62.00
C THR A 749 -35.03 49.70 -62.87
N ILE A 750 -35.16 50.93 -63.36
CA ILE A 750 -36.06 51.33 -64.44
C ILE A 750 -35.23 51.50 -65.72
N PRO A 751 -35.43 50.69 -66.79
CA PRO A 751 -34.56 50.69 -67.98
C PRO A 751 -34.82 51.84 -68.98
N ILE A 752 -33.80 52.20 -69.80
CA ILE A 752 -33.79 53.25 -70.86
C ILE A 752 -33.69 52.63 -72.29
N THR A 753 -34.33 53.20 -73.33
CA THR A 753 -34.28 52.71 -74.74
C THR A 753 -33.48 53.60 -75.74
N ASN A 754 -32.60 53.01 -76.60
CA ASN A 754 -31.76 53.54 -77.75
C ASN A 754 -30.38 54.27 -77.50
N SER A 755 -29.28 53.60 -77.09
CA SER A 755 -27.91 54.20 -76.93
C SER A 755 -26.73 53.33 -77.45
N VAL A 756 -25.53 53.93 -77.67
CA VAL A 756 -24.25 53.22 -77.98
C VAL A 756 -23.59 52.80 -76.67
N ILE A 757 -23.30 51.51 -76.51
CA ILE A 757 -22.96 50.96 -75.20
C ILE A 757 -21.72 50.08 -75.31
N ILE A 758 -20.67 50.44 -74.55
CA ILE A 758 -19.57 49.53 -74.20
C ILE A 758 -20.10 48.60 -73.11
N ASN A 759 -20.50 47.42 -73.54
CA ASN A 759 -20.92 46.33 -72.67
C ASN A 759 -19.76 45.35 -72.47
N GLY A 760 -19.84 44.59 -71.38
CA GLY A 760 -18.80 43.63 -71.02
C GLY A 760 -17.46 44.27 -70.67
N GLY A 761 -16.37 43.51 -70.80
CA GLY A 761 -15.08 43.87 -70.21
C GLY A 761 -15.05 43.50 -68.73
N ILE A 762 -14.83 42.22 -68.46
CA ILE A 762 -14.60 41.70 -67.11
C ILE A 762 -13.10 41.80 -66.85
N VAL A 763 -12.75 42.55 -65.81
CA VAL A 763 -11.37 42.68 -65.36
C VAL A 763 -10.98 41.44 -64.58
N ALA A 764 -9.95 40.76 -65.03
CA ALA A 764 -9.21 39.80 -64.23
C ALA A 764 -8.06 40.55 -63.54
N SER A 765 -8.15 40.70 -62.21
CA SER A 765 -7.06 41.21 -61.36
C SER A 765 -5.82 40.33 -61.49
N THR A 766 -4.65 40.91 -61.20
CA THR A 766 -3.43 40.11 -61.14
C THR A 766 -3.41 39.28 -59.87
N THR A 767 -3.02 38.03 -60.03
CA THR A 767 -2.91 37.07 -58.93
C THR A 767 -1.45 36.96 -58.49
N CYS A 768 -1.20 37.06 -57.17
CA CYS A 768 0.13 36.90 -56.56
C CYS A 768 1.25 37.72 -57.22
N ASN A 769 0.96 38.97 -57.62
CA ASN A 769 1.90 39.92 -58.26
C ASN A 769 2.44 39.54 -59.67
N ASN A 770 1.75 38.72 -60.47
CA ASN A 770 2.13 38.43 -61.87
C ASN A 770 1.46 39.38 -62.90
N ASN A 771 2.07 39.59 -64.09
CA ASN A 771 1.50 40.46 -65.17
C ASN A 771 0.51 39.71 -66.07
N ASN A 772 -0.50 39.06 -65.49
CA ASN A 772 -1.47 38.22 -66.20
C ASN A 772 -2.90 38.79 -66.22
N GLY A 773 -3.08 40.07 -65.93
CA GLY A 773 -4.39 40.72 -65.96
C GLY A 773 -5.00 40.74 -67.35
N ALA A 774 -6.32 40.80 -67.43
CA ALA A 774 -7.05 40.82 -68.69
C ALA A 774 -8.36 41.58 -68.58
N ILE A 775 -8.86 42.08 -69.72
CA ILE A 775 -10.18 42.65 -69.88
C ILE A 775 -10.90 41.81 -70.95
N ASN A 776 -11.75 40.89 -70.51
CA ASN A 776 -12.40 39.91 -71.38
C ASN A 776 -13.85 40.27 -71.70
N GLY A 777 -14.31 39.91 -72.89
CA GLY A 777 -15.71 39.97 -73.30
C GLY A 777 -16.21 41.39 -73.53
N ILE A 778 -15.35 42.28 -74.01
CA ILE A 778 -15.73 43.64 -74.40
C ILE A 778 -16.66 43.52 -75.62
N VAL A 779 -17.90 43.99 -75.50
CA VAL A 779 -18.91 44.05 -76.54
C VAL A 779 -19.29 45.50 -76.75
N ILE A 780 -19.15 46.02 -77.96
CA ILE A 780 -19.54 47.40 -78.26
C ILE A 780 -20.81 47.35 -79.10
N THR A 781 -21.96 47.56 -78.48
CA THR A 781 -23.27 47.54 -79.14
C THR A 781 -23.51 48.85 -79.87
N GLN A 782 -23.81 48.75 -81.16
CA GLN A 782 -23.94 49.90 -82.06
C GLN A 782 -22.72 50.83 -82.06
N GLY A 783 -21.48 50.34 -81.88
CA GLY A 783 -20.26 51.14 -82.08
C GLY A 783 -19.26 50.41 -82.98
N THR A 784 -18.34 51.14 -83.62
CA THR A 784 -17.52 50.62 -84.72
C THR A 784 -16.00 50.69 -84.48
N ASN A 785 -15.51 51.43 -83.47
CA ASN A 785 -14.09 51.59 -83.14
C ASN A 785 -13.82 51.57 -81.62
N TYR A 786 -12.62 51.16 -81.20
CA TYR A 786 -12.18 51.25 -79.80
C TYR A 786 -10.71 51.64 -79.60
N LYS A 787 -10.40 52.19 -78.42
CA LYS A 787 -9.04 52.52 -77.97
C LYS A 787 -8.89 52.32 -76.46
N LEU A 788 -7.89 51.56 -76.02
CA LEU A 788 -7.52 51.29 -74.63
C LEU A 788 -6.17 51.96 -74.29
N THR A 789 -6.12 52.75 -73.22
CA THR A 789 -4.90 53.46 -72.81
C THR A 789 -4.67 53.30 -71.31
N ALA A 790 -3.45 53.01 -70.86
CA ALA A 790 -3.09 53.06 -69.44
C ALA A 790 -2.98 54.51 -68.95
N ILE A 791 -3.52 54.77 -67.77
CA ILE A 791 -3.47 56.09 -67.12
C ILE A 791 -2.02 56.34 -66.68
N GLY A 792 -1.32 57.23 -67.40
CA GLY A 792 0.11 57.50 -67.23
C GLY A 792 0.95 57.24 -68.50
N GLY A 793 0.36 56.68 -69.57
CA GLY A 793 0.97 56.57 -70.90
C GLY A 793 1.94 55.40 -71.10
N THR A 794 2.06 54.50 -70.13
CA THR A 794 3.02 53.38 -70.16
C THR A 794 2.55 52.16 -70.97
N PHE A 795 1.29 52.13 -71.42
CA PHE A 795 0.69 51.09 -72.26
C PHE A 795 -0.47 51.66 -73.11
N GLU A 796 -0.56 51.31 -74.39
CA GLU A 796 -1.65 51.73 -75.30
C GLU A 796 -1.94 50.67 -76.38
N GLU A 797 -3.23 50.42 -76.66
CA GLU A 797 -3.71 49.50 -77.68
C GLU A 797 -5.00 50.05 -78.35
N SER A 798 -5.15 50.00 -79.68
CA SER A 798 -6.34 50.49 -80.41
C SER A 798 -6.73 49.57 -81.56
N GLY A 799 -8.03 49.51 -81.91
CA GLY A 799 -8.54 48.63 -82.96
C GLY A 799 -9.95 48.95 -83.47
N THR A 800 -10.39 48.23 -84.50
CA THR A 800 -11.76 48.27 -85.01
C THR A 800 -12.61 47.19 -84.33
N CYS A 801 -13.90 47.44 -84.15
CA CYS A 801 -14.82 46.44 -83.58
C CYS A 801 -16.12 46.38 -84.38
N GLN A 802 -16.80 45.22 -84.34
CA GLN A 802 -18.10 45.07 -84.98
C GLN A 802 -19.23 45.27 -83.96
N PRO A 803 -20.27 46.05 -84.29
CA PRO A 803 -21.41 46.27 -83.40
C PRO A 803 -21.98 44.97 -82.83
N GLY A 804 -21.91 44.80 -81.51
CA GLY A 804 -22.51 43.68 -80.79
C GLY A 804 -21.68 42.39 -80.71
N MET A 805 -20.47 42.33 -81.27
CA MET A 805 -19.56 41.18 -81.14
C MET A 805 -18.58 41.37 -79.97
N ALA A 806 -18.23 40.27 -79.28
CA ALA A 806 -17.33 40.27 -78.13
C ALA A 806 -15.86 40.08 -78.54
N PHE A 807 -14.93 40.76 -77.84
CA PHE A 807 -13.48 40.56 -77.96
C PHE A 807 -12.75 40.74 -76.61
N ASN A 808 -11.48 40.33 -76.54
CA ASN A 808 -10.67 40.29 -75.30
C ASN A 808 -9.35 41.07 -75.46
N ILE A 809 -8.81 41.60 -74.36
CA ILE A 809 -7.47 42.19 -74.26
C ILE A 809 -6.75 41.55 -73.06
N THR A 810 -5.61 40.88 -73.26
CA THR A 810 -4.94 40.04 -72.23
C THR A 810 -3.47 40.38 -72.03
N GLY A 811 -2.89 40.05 -70.87
CA GLY A 811 -1.44 40.21 -70.59
C GLY A 811 -1.08 41.54 -69.93
N LEU A 812 -2.03 42.13 -69.21
CA LEU A 812 -1.94 43.47 -68.65
C LEU A 812 -1.34 43.44 -67.23
N PRO A 813 -0.32 44.26 -66.93
CA PRO A 813 0.17 44.49 -65.57
C PRO A 813 -0.89 45.15 -64.65
N PRO A 814 -0.67 45.16 -63.31
CA PRO A 814 -1.51 45.95 -62.41
C PRO A 814 -1.43 47.44 -62.76
N GLY A 815 -2.58 48.09 -62.92
CA GLY A 815 -2.68 49.48 -63.36
C GLY A 815 -4.10 49.87 -63.79
N ASN A 816 -4.32 51.15 -64.06
CA ASN A 816 -5.60 51.67 -64.53
C ASN A 816 -5.58 51.88 -66.05
N TYR A 817 -6.62 51.45 -66.75
CA TYR A 817 -6.79 51.53 -68.19
C TYR A 817 -8.12 52.21 -68.55
N THR A 818 -8.19 52.94 -69.66
CA THR A 818 -9.40 53.64 -70.14
C THR A 818 -9.75 53.18 -71.55
N LEU A 819 -10.95 52.62 -71.75
CA LEU A 819 -11.49 52.16 -73.03
C LEU A 819 -12.55 53.13 -73.58
N ASN A 820 -12.32 53.65 -74.78
CA ASN A 820 -13.24 54.53 -75.48
C ASN A 820 -13.85 53.82 -76.69
N ALA A 821 -15.16 54.04 -76.95
CA ALA A 821 -15.85 53.52 -78.14
C ALA A 821 -16.87 54.51 -78.71
N SER A 822 -17.06 54.49 -80.02
CA SER A 822 -17.93 55.43 -80.73
C SER A 822 -18.65 54.80 -81.92
N ASN A 823 -19.82 55.35 -82.25
CA ASN A 823 -20.50 55.12 -83.53
C ASN A 823 -20.35 56.35 -84.42
N VAL A 824 -19.80 56.14 -85.62
CA VAL A 824 -19.54 57.23 -86.56
C VAL A 824 -20.81 57.78 -87.25
N GLN A 825 -21.96 57.08 -87.22
CA GLN A 825 -23.21 57.52 -87.86
C GLN A 825 -24.23 58.22 -86.95
N THR A 826 -24.40 57.82 -85.68
CA THR A 826 -25.43 58.37 -84.78
C THR A 826 -24.92 59.46 -83.83
N LEU A 827 -23.62 59.77 -83.88
CA LEU A 827 -22.89 60.71 -82.99
C LEU A 827 -23.03 60.42 -81.48
N CYS A 828 -23.67 59.32 -81.12
CA CYS A 828 -23.72 58.82 -79.76
C CYS A 828 -22.36 58.19 -79.43
N THR A 829 -21.67 58.78 -78.45
CA THR A 829 -20.48 58.17 -77.86
C THR A 829 -20.93 57.24 -76.75
N ALA A 830 -20.25 56.10 -76.62
CA ALA A 830 -20.31 55.41 -75.36
C ALA A 830 -19.58 56.27 -74.32
N VAL A 831 -20.05 56.22 -73.08
CA VAL A 831 -19.28 56.74 -71.95
C VAL A 831 -17.96 55.94 -71.88
N PRO A 832 -16.78 56.59 -71.83
CA PRO A 832 -15.50 55.93 -71.59
C PRO A 832 -15.60 54.97 -70.43
N LYS A 833 -15.10 53.74 -70.62
CA LYS A 833 -15.12 52.72 -69.59
C LYS A 833 -13.71 52.47 -69.09
N THR A 834 -13.47 52.76 -67.82
CA THR A 834 -12.19 52.47 -67.18
C THR A 834 -12.18 51.05 -66.62
N TYR A 835 -11.00 50.45 -66.63
CA TYR A 835 -10.71 49.14 -66.09
C TYR A 835 -9.48 49.26 -65.19
N THR A 836 -9.64 48.99 -63.91
CA THR A 836 -8.55 48.97 -62.94
C THR A 836 -8.14 47.53 -62.67
N ILE A 837 -6.92 47.19 -63.04
CA ILE A 837 -6.31 45.90 -62.73
C ILE A 837 -5.54 46.07 -61.43
N THR A 838 -6.08 45.54 -60.33
CA THR A 838 -5.41 45.54 -59.03
C THR A 838 -4.58 44.28 -58.83
N ALA A 839 -3.47 44.41 -58.08
CA ALA A 839 -2.85 43.27 -57.43
C ALA A 839 -3.62 42.93 -56.16
N THR A 840 -3.97 41.67 -55.97
CA THR A 840 -4.69 41.23 -54.77
C THR A 840 -3.72 41.05 -53.59
N PRO A 841 -3.84 41.79 -52.47
CA PRO A 841 -2.98 41.63 -51.29
C PRO A 841 -3.27 40.31 -50.54
N ILE A 842 -2.24 39.69 -49.93
CA ILE A 842 -2.38 38.45 -49.15
C ILE A 842 -2.99 38.76 -47.77
N LEU A 843 -4.06 38.07 -47.39
CA LEU A 843 -4.70 38.17 -46.07
C LEU A 843 -3.94 37.38 -44.99
N GLN A 844 -3.65 37.99 -43.83
CA GLN A 844 -3.12 37.30 -42.64
C GLN A 844 -4.24 36.90 -41.67
N TYR A 845 -4.20 35.67 -41.16
CA TYR A 845 -5.17 35.12 -40.22
C TYR A 845 -4.49 34.79 -38.88
N ILE A 846 -5.13 35.13 -37.75
CA ILE A 846 -4.69 34.73 -36.39
C ILE A 846 -5.80 33.90 -35.76
N ALA A 847 -5.51 32.64 -35.42
CA ALA A 847 -6.45 31.72 -34.77
C ALA A 847 -5.97 31.36 -33.36
N GLN A 848 -6.89 31.22 -32.41
CA GLN A 848 -6.63 30.70 -31.07
C GLN A 848 -7.20 29.29 -30.91
N VAL A 849 -6.52 28.44 -30.15
CA VAL A 849 -7.02 27.09 -29.84
C VAL A 849 -8.17 27.22 -28.86
N SER A 850 -9.34 26.73 -29.23
CA SER A 850 -10.49 26.63 -28.34
C SER A 850 -10.51 25.30 -27.58
N SER A 851 -10.29 24.19 -28.29
CA SER A 851 -10.18 22.85 -27.69
C SER A 851 -9.46 21.91 -28.64
N ILE A 852 -8.72 20.97 -28.07
CA ILE A 852 -8.13 19.83 -28.76
C ILE A 852 -8.66 18.57 -28.06
N PHE A 853 -9.23 17.65 -28.82
CA PHE A 853 -9.65 16.34 -28.34
C PHE A 853 -8.74 15.29 -28.98
N ASP A 854 -8.03 14.56 -28.14
CA ASP A 854 -7.17 13.46 -28.57
C ASP A 854 -7.97 12.32 -29.20
N ALA A 855 -7.34 11.60 -30.12
CA ALA A 855 -7.93 10.42 -30.74
C ALA A 855 -8.07 9.30 -29.69
N SER A 856 -9.24 8.68 -29.63
CA SER A 856 -9.61 7.66 -28.65
C SER A 856 -10.25 6.46 -29.37
N CYS A 857 -10.53 5.39 -28.62
CA CYS A 857 -11.21 4.19 -29.12
C CYS A 857 -10.49 3.43 -30.24
N GLY A 858 -9.18 3.63 -30.39
CA GLY A 858 -8.44 3.08 -31.53
C GLY A 858 -8.92 3.62 -32.89
N THR A 859 -9.73 4.67 -32.87
CA THR A 859 -10.24 5.35 -34.06
C THR A 859 -9.50 6.65 -34.26
N ASP A 860 -9.49 7.14 -35.49
CA ASP A 860 -9.00 8.46 -35.82
C ASP A 860 -10.15 9.43 -35.63
N ASN A 861 -10.57 9.68 -34.39
CA ASN A 861 -11.68 10.58 -34.04
C ASN A 861 -11.22 11.88 -33.37
N GLY A 862 -9.91 12.15 -33.38
CA GLY A 862 -9.33 13.37 -32.82
C GLY A 862 -9.89 14.61 -33.49
N MET A 863 -9.90 15.73 -32.75
CA MET A 863 -10.53 16.97 -33.19
C MET A 863 -9.74 18.18 -32.74
N ILE A 864 -9.52 19.12 -33.65
CA ILE A 864 -8.93 20.42 -33.35
C ILE A 864 -10.01 21.46 -33.61
N ARG A 865 -10.32 22.26 -32.60
CA ARG A 865 -11.24 23.40 -32.71
C ARG A 865 -10.50 24.71 -32.46
N LEU A 866 -10.54 25.57 -33.46
CA LEU A 866 -9.99 26.92 -33.43
C LEU A 866 -11.12 27.95 -33.29
N VAL A 867 -10.80 29.09 -32.69
CA VAL A 867 -11.65 30.27 -32.65
C VAL A 867 -10.84 31.46 -33.16
N TYR A 868 -11.48 32.28 -33.99
CA TYR A 868 -10.89 33.51 -34.51
C TYR A 868 -11.45 34.69 -33.71
N PRO A 869 -10.66 35.34 -32.84
CA PRO A 869 -11.10 36.52 -32.13
C PRO A 869 -11.55 37.59 -33.13
N ASN A 870 -12.71 38.20 -32.90
CA ASN A 870 -13.28 39.33 -33.67
C ASN A 870 -14.05 39.03 -34.97
N ASN A 871 -14.47 37.78 -35.26
CA ASN A 871 -15.32 37.46 -36.42
C ASN A 871 -14.80 38.03 -37.76
N ILE A 872 -13.52 37.83 -38.08
CA ILE A 872 -12.86 38.37 -39.28
C ILE A 872 -13.63 37.95 -40.55
N LYS A 873 -14.18 38.92 -41.28
CA LYS A 873 -14.75 38.74 -42.63
C LYS A 873 -13.84 39.39 -43.68
N PRO A 874 -13.64 38.75 -44.86
CA PRO A 874 -14.27 37.50 -45.30
C PRO A 874 -13.62 36.26 -44.66
N MET A 875 -14.45 35.28 -44.30
CA MET A 875 -14.00 33.94 -43.89
C MET A 875 -13.20 33.30 -45.03
N PRO A 876 -12.15 32.52 -44.75
CA PRO A 876 -11.31 31.98 -45.81
C PRO A 876 -12.06 31.05 -46.76
N GLY A 877 -11.83 31.21 -48.06
CA GLY A 877 -12.55 30.46 -49.12
C GLY A 877 -12.05 29.04 -49.32
N LYS A 878 -10.77 28.77 -49.04
CA LYS A 878 -10.18 27.43 -49.04
C LYS A 878 -9.32 27.26 -47.79
N TYR A 879 -9.41 26.10 -47.18
CA TYR A 879 -8.61 25.71 -46.04
C TYR A 879 -8.10 24.30 -46.30
N GLN A 880 -6.88 24.04 -45.87
CA GLN A 880 -6.29 22.72 -45.99
C GLN A 880 -5.58 22.41 -44.69
N TRP A 881 -6.13 21.45 -43.96
CA TRP A 881 -5.41 20.81 -42.88
C TRP A 881 -4.43 19.82 -43.48
N GLU A 882 -3.19 19.86 -43.03
CA GLU A 882 -2.18 18.89 -43.39
C GLU A 882 -1.50 18.40 -42.10
N ASN A 883 -1.10 17.13 -42.07
CA ASN A 883 -0.20 16.67 -41.02
C ASN A 883 1.26 16.98 -41.36
N ALA A 884 2.18 16.71 -40.44
CA ALA A 884 3.62 16.87 -40.66
C ALA A 884 4.18 16.07 -41.87
N ALA A 885 3.48 15.02 -42.32
CA ALA A 885 3.84 14.25 -43.52
C ALA A 885 3.24 14.82 -44.82
N GLY A 886 2.53 15.95 -44.75
CA GLY A 886 1.86 16.59 -45.89
C GLY A 886 0.55 15.93 -46.31
N GLN A 887 0.04 14.96 -45.56
CA GLN A 887 -1.26 14.31 -45.84
C GLN A 887 -2.41 15.26 -45.49
N GLN A 888 -3.35 15.39 -46.41
CA GLN A 888 -4.47 16.33 -46.35
C GLN A 888 -5.67 15.75 -45.59
N TYR A 889 -6.30 16.58 -44.74
CA TYR A 889 -7.49 16.24 -43.96
C TYR A 889 -8.63 17.21 -44.25
N ASN A 890 -9.85 16.66 -44.33
CA ASN A 890 -11.06 17.45 -44.51
C ASN A 890 -11.48 18.07 -43.17
N GLY A 891 -11.81 19.37 -43.18
CA GLY A 891 -12.26 20.08 -42.00
C GLY A 891 -12.92 21.39 -42.41
N THR A 892 -12.96 22.36 -41.51
CA THR A 892 -13.21 23.77 -41.79
C THR A 892 -12.05 24.59 -41.21
N ALA A 893 -12.03 25.90 -41.45
CA ALA A 893 -11.06 26.77 -40.80
C ALA A 893 -11.14 26.74 -39.26
N GLU A 894 -12.31 26.44 -38.70
CA GLU A 894 -12.55 26.45 -37.24
C GLU A 894 -12.52 25.05 -36.61
N LEU A 895 -12.67 24.00 -37.41
CA LEU A 895 -12.89 22.66 -36.89
C LEU A 895 -12.42 21.62 -37.88
N THR A 896 -11.45 20.80 -37.48
CA THR A 896 -11.14 19.56 -38.19
C THR A 896 -11.33 18.38 -37.23
N GLN A 897 -11.86 17.30 -37.76
CA GLN A 897 -12.31 16.12 -37.01
C GLN A 897 -11.83 14.87 -37.73
N ASN A 898 -11.97 13.75 -37.04
CA ASN A 898 -11.54 12.45 -37.52
C ASN A 898 -10.02 12.38 -37.79
N LEU A 899 -9.24 13.00 -36.89
CA LEU A 899 -7.80 13.05 -37.01
C LEU A 899 -7.13 11.88 -36.27
N PRO A 900 -6.18 11.18 -36.90
CA PRO A 900 -5.26 10.29 -36.19
C PRO A 900 -4.34 11.09 -35.25
N GLU A 901 -3.56 10.37 -34.44
CA GLU A 901 -2.44 11.01 -33.74
C GLU A 901 -1.43 11.62 -34.71
N GLY A 902 -0.89 12.77 -34.32
CA GLY A 902 0.08 13.49 -35.12
C GLY A 902 -0.01 15.00 -34.93
N THR A 903 0.85 15.70 -35.65
CA THR A 903 0.92 17.14 -35.65
C THR A 903 0.29 17.69 -36.92
N TYR A 904 -0.62 18.65 -36.76
CA TYR A 904 -1.39 19.24 -37.84
C TYR A 904 -1.14 20.73 -37.96
N THR A 905 -1.07 21.20 -39.20
CA THR A 905 -1.05 22.62 -39.54
C THR A 905 -2.25 22.93 -40.43
N LEU A 906 -2.71 24.17 -40.36
CA LEU A 906 -3.78 24.69 -41.19
C LEU A 906 -3.21 25.72 -42.16
N LYS A 907 -3.22 25.39 -43.45
CA LYS A 907 -2.99 26.37 -44.51
C LYS A 907 -4.31 26.97 -44.94
N ILE A 908 -4.32 28.29 -45.08
CA ILE A 908 -5.51 29.01 -45.48
C ILE A 908 -5.23 29.68 -46.82
N THR A 909 -6.07 29.40 -47.82
CA THR A 909 -6.01 30.06 -49.11
C THR A 909 -7.24 30.94 -49.25
N ASP A 910 -7.01 32.21 -49.52
CA ASP A 910 -8.11 33.14 -49.73
C ASP A 910 -8.90 32.80 -51.01
N PRO A 911 -10.09 33.37 -51.22
CA PRO A 911 -10.88 33.15 -52.43
C PRO A 911 -10.17 33.53 -53.75
N ASN A 912 -9.04 34.25 -53.70
CA ASN A 912 -8.28 34.72 -54.86
C ASN A 912 -7.05 33.84 -55.18
N GLY A 913 -6.84 32.75 -54.43
CA GLY A 913 -5.76 31.78 -54.67
C GLY A 913 -4.45 32.07 -53.94
N CYS A 914 -4.41 33.09 -53.08
CA CYS A 914 -3.23 33.44 -52.29
C CYS A 914 -3.19 32.61 -50.99
N THR A 915 -2.07 31.94 -50.71
CA THR A 915 -1.93 31.03 -49.55
C THR A 915 -1.17 31.71 -48.41
N SER A 916 -1.68 31.61 -47.18
CA SER A 916 -1.06 32.12 -45.96
C SER A 916 0.09 31.23 -45.48
N ASP A 917 0.88 31.74 -44.53
CA ASP A 917 1.76 30.89 -43.72
C ASP A 917 0.92 29.85 -42.93
N PRO A 918 1.44 28.62 -42.69
CA PRO A 918 0.71 27.59 -41.95
C PRO A 918 0.45 28.00 -40.49
N LEU A 919 -0.79 27.89 -40.04
CA LEU A 919 -1.17 28.04 -38.63
C LEU A 919 -0.91 26.73 -37.87
N GLY A 920 -0.39 26.81 -36.64
CA GLY A 920 0.02 25.66 -35.84
C GLY A 920 1.52 25.66 -35.56
N PRO A 921 2.14 24.53 -35.16
CA PRO A 921 1.57 23.17 -35.12
C PRO A 921 0.55 22.92 -33.98
N TYR A 922 -0.43 22.06 -34.24
CA TYR A 922 -1.38 21.54 -33.25
C TYR A 922 -1.20 20.02 -33.10
N GLU A 923 -1.07 19.52 -31.87
CA GLU A 923 -0.79 18.11 -31.59
C GLU A 923 -2.07 17.37 -31.18
N ILE A 924 -2.37 16.26 -31.85
CA ILE A 924 -3.37 15.25 -31.42
C ILE A 924 -2.60 14.03 -30.95
N LYS A 925 -2.88 13.57 -29.73
CA LYS A 925 -2.34 12.31 -29.20
C LYS A 925 -3.33 11.18 -29.37
N ARG A 926 -2.88 9.93 -29.23
CA ARG A 926 -3.74 8.76 -29.11
C ARG A 926 -3.86 8.34 -27.67
N ILE A 927 -5.09 8.28 -27.16
CA ILE A 927 -5.40 7.67 -25.87
C ILE A 927 -5.41 6.14 -26.08
N PRO A 928 -4.52 5.38 -25.44
CA PRO A 928 -4.55 3.92 -25.50
C PRO A 928 -5.90 3.38 -25.01
N LEU A 929 -6.36 2.26 -25.54
CA LEU A 929 -7.59 1.61 -25.06
C LEU A 929 -7.50 1.31 -23.56
N LEU A 930 -8.64 1.42 -22.86
CA LEU A 930 -8.75 0.98 -21.47
C LEU A 930 -8.45 -0.53 -21.42
N ILE A 931 -7.47 -0.90 -20.61
CA ILE A 931 -7.09 -2.29 -20.38
C ILE A 931 -7.09 -2.52 -18.88
N VAL A 932 -7.88 -3.50 -18.45
CA VAL A 932 -7.77 -4.11 -17.13
C VAL A 932 -6.75 -5.24 -17.26
N ASP A 933 -5.66 -5.18 -16.51
CA ASP A 933 -4.65 -6.23 -16.57
C ASP A 933 -5.26 -7.56 -16.09
N LYS A 934 -5.40 -8.49 -17.04
CA LYS A 934 -6.14 -9.74 -16.88
C LYS A 934 -5.38 -10.79 -16.07
N THR A 935 -4.12 -10.53 -15.68
CA THR A 935 -3.29 -11.47 -14.92
C THR A 935 -2.82 -10.93 -13.57
N ILE A 936 -3.19 -9.70 -13.23
CA ILE A 936 -2.75 -9.04 -12.00
C ILE A 936 -3.97 -8.71 -11.14
N GLY A 937 -4.14 -9.51 -10.09
CA GLY A 937 -5.07 -9.30 -8.98
C GLY A 937 -4.72 -10.29 -7.87
N VAL A 938 -4.59 -9.80 -6.64
CA VAL A 938 -4.28 -10.63 -5.48
C VAL A 938 -5.60 -11.11 -4.91
N VAL A 939 -5.89 -12.39 -5.12
CA VAL A 939 -7.06 -13.07 -4.56
C VAL A 939 -6.71 -13.57 -3.16
N THR A 940 -7.55 -13.22 -2.18
CA THR A 940 -7.52 -13.79 -0.83
C THR A 940 -8.79 -14.60 -0.63
N ASP A 941 -8.62 -15.87 -0.27
CA ASP A 941 -9.72 -16.82 -0.08
C ASP A 941 -10.62 -16.46 1.11
N ASP A 942 -11.90 -16.82 1.00
CA ASP A 942 -12.90 -16.72 2.07
C ASP A 942 -12.78 -17.93 3.01
N LEU A 943 -11.73 -17.92 3.84
CA LEU A 943 -11.46 -19.00 4.79
C LEU A 943 -12.68 -19.26 5.68
N CYS A 944 -13.10 -20.52 5.73
CA CYS A 944 -14.22 -20.99 6.55
C CYS A 944 -15.59 -20.37 6.20
N ALA A 945 -15.76 -19.85 4.98
CA ALA A 945 -17.01 -19.27 4.48
C ALA A 945 -17.55 -18.14 5.38
N LEU A 946 -16.67 -17.19 5.73
CA LEU A 946 -16.97 -16.10 6.65
C LEU A 946 -17.37 -14.80 5.94
N GLY A 947 -17.35 -14.76 4.60
CA GLY A 947 -17.51 -13.53 3.84
C GLY A 947 -16.30 -12.58 3.96
N ARG A 948 -15.08 -13.13 4.13
CA ARG A 948 -13.85 -12.34 4.36
C ARG A 948 -12.85 -12.40 3.20
N GLY A 949 -13.26 -12.96 2.06
CA GLY A 949 -12.45 -12.97 0.85
C GLY A 949 -12.25 -11.56 0.28
N SER A 950 -11.24 -11.41 -0.57
CA SER A 950 -10.98 -10.15 -1.28
C SER A 950 -10.24 -10.35 -2.60
N ILE A 951 -10.38 -9.37 -3.50
CA ILE A 951 -9.59 -9.24 -4.73
C ILE A 951 -9.05 -7.81 -4.74
N THR A 952 -7.72 -7.68 -4.66
CA THR A 952 -7.05 -6.38 -4.54
C THR A 952 -5.93 -6.23 -5.57
N GLY A 953 -5.50 -4.99 -5.81
CA GLY A 953 -4.28 -4.72 -6.59
C GLY A 953 -4.44 -4.93 -8.10
N VAL A 954 -5.69 -4.86 -8.60
CA VAL A 954 -5.96 -4.90 -10.05
C VAL A 954 -5.36 -3.66 -10.71
N LYS A 955 -4.58 -3.85 -11.78
CA LYS A 955 -3.95 -2.76 -12.52
C LYS A 955 -4.79 -2.35 -13.72
N ILE A 956 -4.84 -1.04 -13.94
CA ILE A 956 -5.58 -0.42 -15.04
C ILE A 956 -4.57 0.40 -15.85
N ALA A 957 -4.63 0.30 -17.17
CA ALA A 957 -3.81 1.07 -18.09
C ALA A 957 -4.68 1.61 -19.24
N GLY A 958 -4.27 2.74 -19.81
CA GLY A 958 -5.02 3.40 -20.89
C GLY A 958 -6.37 3.97 -20.44
N GLY A 959 -7.20 4.32 -21.41
CA GLY A 959 -8.50 4.96 -21.19
C GLY A 959 -8.42 6.43 -20.74
N LEU A 960 -9.54 7.15 -20.87
CA LEU A 960 -9.68 8.53 -20.42
C LEU A 960 -10.33 8.57 -19.02
N PRO A 961 -9.56 8.79 -17.94
CA PRO A 961 -10.11 8.74 -16.59
C PRO A 961 -11.18 9.80 -16.34
N LEU A 962 -12.08 9.52 -15.38
CA LEU A 962 -13.08 10.47 -14.90
C LEU A 962 -12.44 11.73 -14.29
N SER A 963 -11.29 11.55 -13.64
CA SER A 963 -10.46 12.59 -13.02
C SER A 963 -9.07 12.02 -12.70
N GLY A 964 -8.07 12.89 -12.55
CA GLY A 964 -6.70 12.49 -12.23
C GLY A 964 -5.91 11.97 -13.44
N SER A 965 -4.63 11.66 -13.24
CA SER A 965 -3.75 11.10 -14.26
C SER A 965 -2.71 10.17 -13.63
N GLY A 966 -2.14 9.26 -14.42
CA GLY A 966 -1.14 8.30 -13.93
C GLY A 966 -1.70 7.37 -12.84
N ALA A 967 -1.02 7.28 -11.69
CA ALA A 967 -1.42 6.42 -10.58
C ALA A 967 -2.69 6.88 -9.84
N ASP A 968 -3.08 8.16 -10.00
CA ASP A 968 -4.26 8.77 -9.38
C ASP A 968 -5.48 8.82 -10.32
N ALA A 969 -5.40 8.13 -11.46
CA ALA A 969 -6.48 8.06 -12.44
C ALA A 969 -7.71 7.33 -11.86
N VAL A 970 -8.87 8.00 -11.90
CA VAL A 970 -10.14 7.50 -11.37
C VAL A 970 -11.02 6.99 -12.52
N TYR A 971 -11.53 5.77 -12.41
CA TYR A 971 -12.46 5.15 -13.37
C TYR A 971 -13.76 4.72 -12.66
N ARG A 972 -14.79 4.30 -13.41
CA ARG A 972 -15.96 3.62 -12.83
C ARG A 972 -15.65 2.14 -12.67
N TYR A 973 -15.95 1.59 -11.50
CA TYR A 973 -15.74 0.18 -11.19
C TYR A 973 -17.08 -0.51 -10.92
N ALA A 974 -17.25 -1.71 -11.46
CA ALA A 974 -18.36 -2.59 -11.13
C ALA A 974 -17.84 -4.03 -11.03
N TRP A 975 -17.65 -4.50 -9.80
CA TRP A 975 -17.43 -5.91 -9.51
C TRP A 975 -18.75 -6.65 -9.65
N LYS A 976 -18.75 -7.71 -10.47
CA LYS A 976 -19.92 -8.54 -10.73
C LYS A 976 -19.65 -9.99 -10.35
N ASP A 977 -20.67 -10.66 -9.82
CA ASP A 977 -20.66 -12.11 -9.61
C ASP A 977 -20.90 -12.87 -10.93
N ARG A 978 -20.89 -14.21 -10.88
CA ARG A 978 -21.17 -15.08 -12.04
C ARG A 978 -22.53 -14.84 -12.69
N ASP A 979 -23.52 -14.36 -11.93
CA ASP A 979 -24.88 -14.09 -12.41
C ASP A 979 -25.02 -12.66 -12.97
N GLY A 980 -23.95 -11.87 -12.92
CA GLY A 980 -23.88 -10.50 -13.44
C GLY A 980 -24.37 -9.43 -12.45
N ASN A 981 -24.65 -9.78 -11.19
CA ASN A 981 -25.09 -8.82 -10.18
C ASN A 981 -23.90 -8.01 -9.67
N ILE A 982 -24.09 -6.71 -9.47
CA ILE A 982 -23.05 -5.82 -8.93
C ILE A 982 -22.89 -6.09 -7.43
N VAL A 983 -21.69 -6.51 -7.02
CA VAL A 983 -21.31 -6.81 -5.63
C VAL A 983 -20.33 -5.79 -5.04
N GLY A 984 -19.80 -4.86 -5.85
CA GLY A 984 -18.93 -3.78 -5.40
C GLY A 984 -18.67 -2.72 -6.46
N THR A 985 -18.37 -1.48 -6.04
CA THR A 985 -18.14 -0.33 -6.93
C THR A 985 -16.84 0.41 -6.66
N SER A 986 -16.00 -0.13 -5.77
CA SER A 986 -14.63 0.29 -5.53
C SER A 986 -13.65 -0.43 -6.45
N ARG A 987 -12.43 0.10 -6.57
CA ARG A 987 -11.34 -0.55 -7.32
C ARG A 987 -11.05 -1.95 -6.78
N ASP A 988 -10.94 -2.07 -5.46
CA ASP A 988 -10.70 -3.33 -4.76
C ASP A 988 -12.03 -3.91 -4.24
N LEU A 989 -12.21 -5.23 -4.31
CA LEU A 989 -13.37 -5.96 -3.75
C LEU A 989 -12.95 -6.60 -2.43
N VAL A 990 -13.63 -6.28 -1.33
CA VAL A 990 -13.30 -6.76 0.02
C VAL A 990 -14.54 -7.24 0.75
N ASN A 991 -14.36 -8.10 1.76
CA ASN A 991 -15.44 -8.66 2.59
C ASN A 991 -16.51 -9.39 1.77
N ILE A 992 -16.06 -10.24 0.84
CA ILE A 992 -16.94 -11.01 -0.03
C ILE A 992 -16.81 -12.51 0.24
N GLY A 993 -17.89 -13.26 0.01
CA GLY A 993 -17.89 -14.71 0.13
C GLY A 993 -17.09 -15.42 -0.96
N ALA A 994 -16.91 -16.73 -0.81
CA ALA A 994 -16.41 -17.54 -1.92
C ALA A 994 -17.35 -17.48 -3.13
N GLY A 995 -16.75 -17.41 -4.31
CA GLY A 995 -17.46 -17.19 -5.56
C GLY A 995 -16.54 -16.76 -6.68
N ASP A 996 -17.13 -16.67 -7.87
CA ASP A 996 -16.48 -16.20 -9.07
C ASP A 996 -16.87 -14.74 -9.31
N TYR A 997 -15.88 -13.86 -9.39
CA TYR A 997 -16.07 -12.42 -9.55
C TYR A 997 -15.26 -11.89 -10.71
N TYR A 998 -15.78 -10.90 -11.42
CA TYR A 998 -15.03 -10.17 -12.43
C TYR A 998 -15.26 -8.67 -12.31
N LEU A 999 -14.25 -7.90 -12.69
CA LEU A 999 -14.28 -6.45 -12.65
C LEU A 999 -14.58 -5.90 -14.03
N GLU A 1000 -15.63 -5.10 -14.13
CA GLU A 1000 -15.90 -4.22 -15.26
C GLU A 1000 -15.40 -2.82 -14.92
N VAL A 1001 -14.51 -2.27 -15.73
CA VAL A 1001 -14.00 -0.90 -15.59
C VAL A 1001 -14.49 -0.07 -16.76
N THR A 1002 -14.98 1.14 -16.50
CA THR A 1002 -15.43 2.08 -17.54
C THR A 1002 -14.82 3.46 -17.37
N ASP A 1003 -14.34 4.05 -18.46
CA ASP A 1003 -13.75 5.38 -18.53
C ASP A 1003 -14.77 6.44 -19.02
N GLN A 1004 -14.33 7.65 -19.41
CA GLN A 1004 -15.20 8.72 -19.93
C GLN A 1004 -15.60 8.56 -21.41
N THR A 1005 -14.96 7.66 -22.15
CA THR A 1005 -15.19 7.45 -23.58
C THR A 1005 -16.33 6.46 -23.84
N THR A 1006 -16.91 6.50 -25.04
CA THR A 1006 -17.99 5.57 -25.44
C THR A 1006 -17.54 4.12 -25.64
N CYS A 1007 -16.23 3.89 -25.71
CA CYS A 1007 -15.61 2.59 -26.01
C CYS A 1007 -14.74 2.07 -24.86
N GLY A 1008 -14.47 2.88 -23.83
CA GLY A 1008 -13.53 2.53 -22.77
C GLY A 1008 -14.22 1.74 -21.70
N MET A 1009 -14.60 0.52 -22.06
CA MET A 1009 -14.99 -0.53 -21.15
C MET A 1009 -14.07 -1.72 -21.40
N ASP A 1010 -13.47 -2.24 -20.34
CA ASP A 1010 -12.81 -3.54 -20.37
C ASP A 1010 -13.18 -4.34 -19.13
N VAL A 1011 -13.13 -5.66 -19.29
CA VAL A 1011 -13.55 -6.62 -18.29
C VAL A 1011 -12.37 -7.51 -17.95
N SER A 1012 -12.11 -7.68 -16.66
CA SER A 1012 -11.09 -8.59 -16.17
C SER A 1012 -11.42 -10.05 -16.51
N LYS A 1013 -10.45 -10.95 -16.31
CA LYS A 1013 -10.79 -12.36 -16.15
C LYS A 1013 -11.55 -12.58 -14.85
N THR A 1014 -12.26 -13.69 -14.77
CA THR A 1014 -12.87 -14.16 -13.53
C THR A 1014 -11.78 -14.50 -12.50
N PHE A 1015 -11.94 -13.93 -11.32
CA PHE A 1015 -11.20 -14.27 -10.11
C PHE A 1015 -12.07 -15.20 -9.27
N THR A 1016 -11.54 -16.35 -8.91
CA THR A 1016 -12.23 -17.33 -8.06
C THR A 1016 -11.73 -17.19 -6.63
N ILE A 1017 -12.59 -16.75 -5.73
CA ILE A 1017 -12.34 -16.81 -4.28
C ILE A 1017 -12.79 -18.19 -3.81
N ALA A 1018 -11.87 -19.00 -3.31
CA ALA A 1018 -12.23 -20.28 -2.73
C ALA A 1018 -12.72 -20.11 -1.28
N ALA A 1019 -13.48 -21.08 -0.78
CA ALA A 1019 -13.75 -21.26 0.65
C ALA A 1019 -13.02 -22.50 1.17
N PRO A 1020 -11.68 -22.49 1.27
CA PRO A 1020 -10.97 -23.63 1.80
C PRO A 1020 -11.36 -23.85 3.26
N VAL A 1021 -11.73 -25.10 3.55
CA VAL A 1021 -11.98 -25.54 4.93
C VAL A 1021 -10.63 -25.89 5.53
N ILE A 1022 -10.17 -25.07 6.47
CA ILE A 1022 -8.97 -25.36 7.26
C ILE A 1022 -9.34 -26.10 8.55
N ARG A 1023 -8.41 -26.90 9.07
CA ARG A 1023 -8.53 -27.45 10.42
C ARG A 1023 -8.15 -26.36 11.42
N LEU A 1024 -9.08 -26.04 12.32
CA LEU A 1024 -8.80 -25.07 13.39
C LEU A 1024 -7.89 -25.70 14.45
N VAL A 1025 -7.16 -24.86 15.18
CA VAL A 1025 -6.37 -25.29 16.33
C VAL A 1025 -7.28 -25.95 17.35
N THR A 1026 -6.87 -27.14 17.82
CA THR A 1026 -7.57 -27.88 18.86
C THR A 1026 -7.55 -27.07 20.16
N PRO A 1027 -8.71 -26.79 20.78
CA PRO A 1027 -8.75 -26.05 22.04
C PRO A 1027 -7.98 -26.78 23.14
N THR A 1028 -7.29 -26.02 23.98
CA THR A 1028 -6.60 -26.56 25.15
C THR A 1028 -7.48 -26.33 26.38
N VAL A 1029 -7.69 -27.38 27.15
CA VAL A 1029 -8.45 -27.38 28.40
C VAL A 1029 -7.69 -28.25 29.39
N ASN A 1030 -7.75 -27.89 30.67
CA ASN A 1030 -7.12 -28.67 31.73
C ASN A 1030 -8.16 -29.56 32.40
N ASP A 1031 -7.73 -30.76 32.78
CA ASP A 1031 -8.47 -31.62 33.68
C ASP A 1031 -8.79 -30.88 34.99
N MET A 1032 -9.95 -31.19 35.56
CA MET A 1032 -10.44 -30.53 36.76
C MET A 1032 -10.86 -31.56 37.79
N ARG A 1033 -10.38 -31.41 39.03
CA ARG A 1033 -10.84 -32.20 40.17
C ARG A 1033 -11.74 -31.37 41.04
N VAL A 1034 -12.91 -31.91 41.40
CA VAL A 1034 -13.82 -31.35 42.39
C VAL A 1034 -14.17 -32.37 43.46
N CYS A 1035 -14.43 -31.89 44.67
CA CYS A 1035 -14.58 -32.76 45.83
C CYS A 1035 -15.93 -33.47 45.91
N TYR A 1036 -17.00 -32.84 45.41
CA TYR A 1036 -18.38 -33.29 45.48
C TYR A 1036 -19.19 -32.63 44.35
N ALA A 1037 -20.42 -33.08 44.14
CA ALA A 1037 -21.29 -32.54 43.10
C ALA A 1037 -21.51 -31.02 43.25
N THR A 1038 -21.03 -30.23 42.30
CA THR A 1038 -21.07 -28.76 42.34
C THR A 1038 -21.18 -28.16 40.93
N GLU A 1039 -21.62 -26.90 40.86
CA GLU A 1039 -21.45 -26.09 39.65
C GLU A 1039 -19.97 -25.70 39.49
N ILE A 1040 -19.46 -25.87 38.28
CA ILE A 1040 -18.09 -25.53 37.89
C ILE A 1040 -18.08 -24.62 36.67
N MET A 1041 -17.01 -23.87 36.51
CA MET A 1041 -16.70 -23.13 35.29
C MET A 1041 -15.42 -23.72 34.68
N LEU A 1042 -15.54 -24.35 33.52
CA LEU A 1042 -14.44 -24.91 32.76
C LEU A 1042 -14.03 -23.94 31.64
N PRO A 1043 -12.85 -23.30 31.71
CA PRO A 1043 -12.36 -22.41 30.67
C PRO A 1043 -11.50 -23.15 29.64
N VAL A 1044 -11.71 -22.83 28.37
CA VAL A 1044 -10.72 -23.03 27.30
C VAL A 1044 -9.57 -22.05 27.51
N LEU A 1045 -8.34 -22.56 27.49
CA LEU A 1045 -7.13 -21.75 27.60
C LEU A 1045 -6.86 -21.04 26.28
N ALA A 1046 -6.58 -19.74 26.35
CA ALA A 1046 -6.32 -18.86 25.19
C ALA A 1046 -7.41 -18.98 24.09
N PRO A 1047 -8.68 -18.62 24.39
CA PRO A 1047 -9.76 -18.77 23.42
C PRO A 1047 -9.55 -17.86 22.21
N GLU A 1048 -9.44 -18.47 21.03
CA GLU A 1048 -9.47 -17.83 19.72
C GLU A 1048 -10.91 -17.65 19.17
N GLU A 1049 -11.07 -16.88 18.08
CA GLU A 1049 -12.36 -16.55 17.46
C GLU A 1049 -13.19 -17.79 17.06
N GLY A 1050 -14.42 -17.92 17.55
CA GLY A 1050 -15.31 -19.00 17.15
C GLY A 1050 -16.20 -19.45 18.29
N THR A 1051 -17.04 -20.44 18.01
CA THR A 1051 -17.91 -21.07 18.99
C THR A 1051 -17.25 -22.35 19.49
N TYR A 1052 -17.08 -22.46 20.80
CA TYR A 1052 -16.65 -23.68 21.47
C TYR A 1052 -17.88 -24.52 21.79
N GLN A 1053 -17.79 -25.80 21.45
CA GLN A 1053 -18.87 -26.75 21.59
C GLN A 1053 -18.39 -27.90 22.47
N MET A 1054 -19.12 -28.21 23.54
CA MET A 1054 -18.85 -29.30 24.48
C MET A 1054 -19.86 -30.43 24.27
N TYR A 1055 -19.40 -31.67 24.24
CA TYR A 1055 -20.18 -32.89 24.02
C TYR A 1055 -19.84 -33.92 25.11
N LEU A 1056 -20.73 -34.90 25.33
CA LEU A 1056 -20.42 -36.04 26.19
C LEU A 1056 -19.58 -37.06 25.42
N ASP A 1057 -19.95 -37.32 24.17
CA ASP A 1057 -19.23 -38.16 23.22
C ASP A 1057 -18.98 -37.44 21.89
N GLU A 1058 -17.95 -37.84 21.15
CA GLU A 1058 -17.62 -37.24 19.84
C GLU A 1058 -18.68 -37.55 18.75
N ASN A 1059 -19.49 -38.58 18.96
CA ASN A 1059 -20.56 -39.01 18.05
C ASN A 1059 -21.91 -38.36 18.34
N ASP A 1060 -22.01 -37.53 19.37
CA ASP A 1060 -23.25 -36.84 19.73
C ASP A 1060 -23.69 -35.88 18.62
N ALA A 1061 -24.97 -35.97 18.22
CA ALA A 1061 -25.52 -35.18 17.11
C ALA A 1061 -25.62 -33.67 17.41
N ARG A 1062 -25.61 -33.29 18.69
CA ARG A 1062 -25.66 -31.90 19.16
C ARG A 1062 -24.80 -31.74 20.41
N PRO A 1063 -24.16 -30.57 20.60
CA PRO A 1063 -23.39 -30.32 21.81
C PRO A 1063 -24.29 -30.23 23.03
N LEU A 1064 -23.73 -30.66 24.17
CA LEU A 1064 -24.27 -30.43 25.50
C LEU A 1064 -24.32 -28.93 25.82
N MET A 1065 -23.31 -28.17 25.38
CA MET A 1065 -23.24 -26.73 25.57
C MET A 1065 -22.41 -26.06 24.47
N GLU A 1066 -22.77 -24.82 24.12
CA GLU A 1066 -21.98 -23.97 23.23
C GLU A 1066 -21.70 -22.61 23.87
N THR A 1067 -20.53 -22.05 23.59
CA THR A 1067 -20.12 -20.74 24.09
C THR A 1067 -19.20 -20.03 23.10
N SER A 1068 -19.35 -18.71 22.95
CA SER A 1068 -18.46 -17.89 22.12
C SER A 1068 -17.21 -17.41 22.86
N ASN A 1069 -17.18 -17.49 24.20
CA ASN A 1069 -16.07 -16.99 25.02
C ASN A 1069 -15.19 -18.10 25.60
N GLY A 1070 -15.45 -19.36 25.24
CA GLY A 1070 -14.70 -20.52 25.70
C GLY A 1070 -14.93 -20.92 27.16
N LYS A 1071 -15.96 -20.39 27.85
CA LYS A 1071 -16.30 -20.76 29.23
C LYS A 1071 -17.57 -21.60 29.28
N PHE A 1072 -17.46 -22.82 29.80
CA PHE A 1072 -18.59 -23.72 30.04
C PHE A 1072 -18.95 -23.71 31.52
N ILE A 1073 -20.20 -23.39 31.86
CA ILE A 1073 -20.68 -23.37 33.25
C ILE A 1073 -21.77 -24.42 33.38
N PHE A 1074 -21.54 -25.46 34.19
CA PHE A 1074 -22.50 -26.54 34.38
C PHE A 1074 -22.28 -27.27 35.71
N LYS A 1075 -23.30 -28.00 36.17
CA LYS A 1075 -23.21 -28.84 37.37
C LYS A 1075 -22.64 -30.20 37.02
N VAL A 1076 -21.48 -30.53 37.61
CA VAL A 1076 -20.90 -31.88 37.54
C VAL A 1076 -21.35 -32.67 38.77
N SER A 1077 -21.87 -33.88 38.56
CA SER A 1077 -22.40 -34.74 39.63
C SER A 1077 -21.64 -36.05 39.82
N LYS A 1078 -20.90 -36.50 38.80
CA LYS A 1078 -20.06 -37.70 38.79
C LYS A 1078 -18.81 -37.44 37.96
N THR A 1079 -17.77 -38.24 38.21
CA THR A 1079 -16.57 -38.27 37.36
C THR A 1079 -16.95 -38.59 35.91
N GLY A 1080 -16.40 -37.85 34.96
CA GLY A 1080 -16.68 -38.06 33.55
C GLY A 1080 -15.75 -37.30 32.62
N ASP A 1081 -15.64 -37.80 31.40
CA ASP A 1081 -14.89 -37.17 30.31
C ASP A 1081 -15.83 -36.34 29.43
N TYR A 1082 -15.35 -35.20 28.96
CA TYR A 1082 -16.07 -34.34 28.02
C TYR A 1082 -15.22 -34.08 26.78
N LYS A 1083 -15.88 -33.92 25.63
CA LYS A 1083 -15.23 -33.62 24.34
C LYS A 1083 -15.51 -32.19 23.95
N ILE A 1084 -14.45 -31.41 23.70
CA ILE A 1084 -14.58 -29.99 23.33
C ILE A 1084 -13.97 -29.77 21.95
N ARG A 1085 -14.67 -29.05 21.07
CA ARG A 1085 -14.12 -28.58 19.79
C ARG A 1085 -14.45 -27.12 19.56
N ARG A 1086 -13.67 -26.45 18.72
CA ARG A 1086 -13.94 -25.10 18.22
C ARG A 1086 -14.56 -25.18 16.83
N LYS A 1087 -15.52 -24.30 16.58
CA LYS A 1087 -16.19 -24.09 15.29
C LYS A 1087 -16.02 -22.62 14.88
N LEU A 1088 -15.64 -22.37 13.64
CA LEU A 1088 -15.59 -21.03 13.05
C LEU A 1088 -16.12 -21.13 11.62
N GLY A 1089 -17.29 -20.54 11.35
CA GLY A 1089 -18.00 -20.72 10.08
C GLY A 1089 -18.23 -22.20 9.78
N THR A 1090 -17.70 -22.68 8.65
CA THR A 1090 -17.72 -24.09 8.24
C THR A 1090 -16.54 -24.92 8.75
N CYS A 1091 -15.54 -24.30 9.38
CA CYS A 1091 -14.36 -24.98 9.90
C CYS A 1091 -14.55 -25.49 11.32
N TYR A 1092 -13.88 -26.62 11.61
CA TYR A 1092 -13.88 -27.26 12.92
C TYR A 1092 -12.46 -27.64 13.33
N SER A 1093 -12.17 -27.59 14.62
CA SER A 1093 -11.00 -28.23 15.21
C SER A 1093 -11.23 -29.72 15.41
N ASN A 1094 -10.16 -30.47 15.70
CA ASN A 1094 -10.32 -31.79 16.33
C ASN A 1094 -10.93 -31.62 17.74
N PHE A 1095 -11.48 -32.70 18.27
CA PHE A 1095 -11.90 -32.76 19.66
C PHE A 1095 -10.68 -32.82 20.57
N THR A 1096 -10.73 -32.05 21.66
CA THR A 1096 -9.91 -32.25 22.85
C THR A 1096 -10.74 -32.97 23.92
N SER A 1097 -10.08 -33.75 24.77
CA SER A 1097 -10.73 -34.42 25.89
C SER A 1097 -10.36 -33.73 27.19
N VAL A 1098 -11.31 -33.59 28.09
CA VAL A 1098 -11.09 -33.11 29.45
C VAL A 1098 -11.69 -34.10 30.42
N HIS A 1099 -10.88 -34.51 31.40
CA HIS A 1099 -11.31 -35.34 32.50
C HIS A 1099 -11.75 -34.47 33.66
N ILE A 1100 -12.99 -34.65 34.12
CA ILE A 1100 -13.47 -34.01 35.35
C ILE A 1100 -13.68 -35.09 36.41
N GLU A 1101 -12.84 -35.07 37.44
CA GLU A 1101 -12.87 -36.03 38.54
C GLU A 1101 -13.70 -35.47 39.71
N VAL A 1102 -14.69 -36.25 40.18
CA VAL A 1102 -15.45 -35.98 41.41
C VAL A 1102 -15.01 -36.96 42.49
N THR A 1103 -14.21 -36.50 43.47
CA THR A 1103 -13.55 -37.38 44.44
C THR A 1103 -14.51 -38.08 45.42
N ASN A 1104 -15.63 -37.43 45.78
CA ASN A 1104 -16.66 -38.01 46.65
C ASN A 1104 -18.04 -37.94 45.96
N ASP A 1105 -18.21 -38.68 44.88
CA ASP A 1105 -19.43 -38.73 44.07
C ASP A 1105 -20.62 -39.41 44.79
N ASN A 1106 -20.36 -40.15 45.87
CA ASN A 1106 -21.37 -40.82 46.70
C ASN A 1106 -21.68 -40.08 48.02
N LEU A 1107 -21.10 -38.89 48.25
CA LEU A 1107 -21.35 -38.13 49.48
C LEU A 1107 -22.78 -37.58 49.49
N GLU A 1108 -23.59 -38.06 50.44
CA GLU A 1108 -24.98 -37.63 50.62
C GLU A 1108 -25.18 -37.12 52.06
N ILE A 1109 -25.66 -35.87 52.15
CA ILE A 1109 -25.94 -35.20 53.43
C ILE A 1109 -27.44 -34.93 53.50
N LYS A 1110 -28.15 -35.61 54.39
CA LYS A 1110 -29.56 -35.34 54.65
C LYS A 1110 -29.70 -34.02 55.42
N ASN A 1111 -30.74 -33.25 55.17
CA ASN A 1111 -30.97 -31.96 55.83
C ASN A 1111 -32.06 -32.01 56.90
N THR A 1112 -32.54 -33.21 57.27
CA THR A 1112 -33.66 -33.41 58.20
C THR A 1112 -33.40 -34.64 59.08
N MET A 1113 -33.77 -34.57 60.35
CA MET A 1113 -33.80 -35.71 61.29
C MET A 1113 -35.05 -35.65 62.18
N THR A 1114 -35.55 -36.81 62.61
CA THR A 1114 -36.75 -36.96 63.47
C THR A 1114 -36.46 -37.87 64.66
N PRO A 1115 -35.65 -37.44 65.64
CA PRO A 1115 -35.34 -38.24 66.83
C PRO A 1115 -36.57 -38.43 67.74
N ASN A 1116 -37.37 -39.45 67.44
CA ASN A 1116 -38.62 -39.84 68.12
C ASN A 1116 -38.58 -41.29 68.68
N GLY A 1117 -37.52 -42.06 68.39
CA GLY A 1117 -37.29 -43.41 68.86
C GLY A 1117 -38.01 -44.51 68.07
N ASP A 1118 -38.50 -44.22 66.86
CA ASP A 1118 -39.14 -45.21 65.98
C ASP A 1118 -38.16 -46.02 65.11
N GLY A 1119 -36.86 -45.72 65.19
CA GLY A 1119 -35.80 -46.33 64.41
C GLY A 1119 -35.60 -45.70 63.03
N MET A 1120 -36.37 -44.68 62.64
CA MET A 1120 -36.31 -44.00 61.35
C MET A 1120 -35.87 -42.54 61.50
N ASN A 1121 -34.74 -42.17 60.89
CA ASN A 1121 -34.14 -40.83 60.96
C ASN A 1121 -33.89 -40.30 62.40
N ASP A 1122 -33.79 -41.21 63.37
CA ASP A 1122 -33.41 -40.89 64.76
C ASP A 1122 -32.00 -40.29 64.86
N TYR A 1123 -31.17 -40.63 63.87
CA TYR A 1123 -29.79 -40.21 63.73
C TYR A 1123 -29.61 -39.43 62.44
N TRP A 1124 -28.81 -38.37 62.49
CA TRP A 1124 -28.37 -37.67 61.29
C TRP A 1124 -27.31 -38.50 60.57
N MET A 1125 -27.73 -39.20 59.52
CA MET A 1125 -26.84 -40.02 58.71
C MET A 1125 -26.22 -39.19 57.60
N VAL A 1126 -24.88 -39.18 57.55
CA VAL A 1126 -24.09 -38.68 56.42
C VAL A 1126 -23.43 -39.88 55.76
N THR A 1127 -23.80 -40.20 54.53
CA THR A 1127 -23.33 -41.38 53.80
C THR A 1127 -22.30 -40.98 52.74
N GLY A 1128 -21.38 -41.90 52.40
CA GLY A 1128 -20.33 -41.63 51.42
C GLY A 1128 -19.17 -40.76 51.93
N LEU A 1129 -18.94 -40.73 53.24
CA LEU A 1129 -17.74 -40.11 53.83
C LEU A 1129 -16.50 -40.97 53.53
N PRO A 1130 -15.34 -40.38 53.20
CA PRO A 1130 -14.10 -41.12 52.99
C PRO A 1130 -13.63 -41.85 54.26
N ASP A 1131 -12.98 -43.01 54.12
CA ASP A 1131 -12.50 -43.81 55.28
C ASP A 1131 -11.12 -43.33 55.75
N HIS A 1132 -11.04 -42.10 56.25
CA HIS A 1132 -9.81 -41.49 56.75
C HIS A 1132 -9.99 -40.91 58.17
N ALA A 1133 -8.93 -40.96 58.98
CA ALA A 1133 -8.98 -40.67 60.42
C ALA A 1133 -9.05 -39.18 60.78
N ASP A 1134 -9.10 -38.29 59.80
CA ASP A 1134 -8.93 -36.85 59.93
C ASP A 1134 -10.16 -36.02 59.54
N ILE A 1135 -11.27 -36.65 59.15
CA ILE A 1135 -12.56 -35.99 58.94
C ILE A 1135 -13.04 -35.32 60.23
N ASN A 1136 -13.59 -34.11 60.15
CA ASN A 1136 -14.19 -33.43 61.30
C ASN A 1136 -15.60 -32.94 60.97
N ILE A 1137 -16.60 -33.43 61.69
CA ILE A 1137 -18.01 -33.06 61.54
C ILE A 1137 -18.45 -32.33 62.79
N LYS A 1138 -18.94 -31.10 62.63
CA LYS A 1138 -19.44 -30.25 63.72
C LYS A 1138 -20.87 -29.85 63.47
N VAL A 1139 -21.70 -29.86 64.51
CA VAL A 1139 -23.07 -29.32 64.47
C VAL A 1139 -23.21 -28.23 65.53
N TYR A 1140 -23.82 -27.12 65.14
CA TYR A 1140 -23.97 -25.91 65.93
C TYR A 1140 -25.45 -25.53 66.06
N THR A 1141 -25.81 -24.92 67.19
CA THR A 1141 -27.09 -24.21 67.31
C THR A 1141 -27.11 -22.98 66.39
N ARG A 1142 -28.30 -22.39 66.20
CA ARG A 1142 -28.45 -21.09 65.54
C ARG A 1142 -27.62 -19.96 66.18
N SER A 1143 -27.32 -20.04 67.47
CA SER A 1143 -26.48 -19.06 68.19
C SER A 1143 -24.97 -19.35 68.08
N GLY A 1144 -24.57 -20.38 67.31
CA GLY A 1144 -23.16 -20.75 67.11
C GLY A 1144 -22.56 -21.64 68.20
N GLN A 1145 -23.37 -22.18 69.11
CA GLN A 1145 -22.91 -23.11 70.13
C GLN A 1145 -22.69 -24.51 69.53
N LEU A 1146 -21.48 -25.06 69.67
CA LEU A 1146 -21.17 -26.44 69.27
C LEU A 1146 -21.95 -27.43 70.14
N VAL A 1147 -22.82 -28.23 69.51
CA VAL A 1147 -23.66 -29.24 70.18
C VAL A 1147 -23.25 -30.66 69.85
N TYR A 1148 -22.46 -30.86 68.80
CA TYR A 1148 -21.92 -32.16 68.43
C TYR A 1148 -20.62 -31.99 67.65
N GLU A 1149 -19.65 -32.85 67.91
CA GLU A 1149 -18.40 -32.98 67.15
C GLU A 1149 -18.04 -34.45 66.98
N SER A 1150 -17.64 -34.83 65.78
CA SER A 1150 -17.04 -36.13 65.46
C SER A 1150 -15.71 -35.87 64.77
N ILE A 1151 -14.65 -36.53 65.23
CA ILE A 1151 -13.30 -36.46 64.66
C ILE A 1151 -12.91 -37.88 64.21
N GLY A 1152 -12.45 -38.02 62.97
CA GLY A 1152 -12.21 -39.30 62.32
C GLY A 1152 -13.50 -39.93 61.78
N ARG A 1153 -13.68 -41.24 62.01
CA ARG A 1153 -14.85 -41.98 61.53
C ARG A 1153 -16.15 -41.50 62.16
N TYR A 1154 -17.21 -41.39 61.36
CA TYR A 1154 -18.55 -40.98 61.79
C TYR A 1154 -19.35 -42.14 62.40
N ASP A 1155 -18.74 -42.90 63.32
CA ASP A 1155 -19.31 -44.13 63.88
C ASP A 1155 -20.43 -43.87 64.90
N LYS A 1156 -20.51 -42.65 65.42
CA LYS A 1156 -21.55 -42.21 66.38
C LYS A 1156 -22.33 -41.03 65.81
N PRO A 1157 -23.28 -41.26 64.90
CA PRO A 1157 -24.08 -40.20 64.29
C PRO A 1157 -24.74 -39.26 65.31
N PHE A 1158 -25.01 -38.02 64.90
CA PHE A 1158 -25.68 -37.04 65.75
C PHE A 1158 -27.14 -37.48 66.00
N ASP A 1159 -27.49 -37.67 67.26
CA ASP A 1159 -28.78 -38.23 67.73
C ASP A 1159 -29.76 -37.16 68.22
N GLY A 1160 -29.44 -35.88 68.02
CA GLY A 1160 -30.28 -34.77 68.48
C GLY A 1160 -30.23 -34.54 70.00
N ARG A 1161 -29.22 -35.08 70.70
CA ARG A 1161 -28.98 -34.82 72.13
C ARG A 1161 -27.70 -34.03 72.35
N PHE A 1162 -27.68 -33.19 73.39
CA PHE A 1162 -26.50 -32.49 73.87
C PHE A 1162 -26.38 -32.66 75.39
N ARG A 1163 -25.25 -33.21 75.86
CA ARG A 1163 -24.99 -33.54 77.28
C ARG A 1163 -26.10 -34.40 77.91
N GLY A 1164 -26.60 -35.39 77.15
CA GLY A 1164 -27.65 -36.31 77.58
C GLY A 1164 -29.07 -35.73 77.57
N LYS A 1165 -29.23 -34.44 77.26
CA LYS A 1165 -30.54 -33.78 77.11
C LYS A 1165 -30.93 -33.66 75.65
N GLU A 1166 -32.20 -33.84 75.41
CA GLU A 1166 -32.83 -33.65 74.11
C GLU A 1166 -32.77 -32.19 73.64
N LEU A 1167 -32.27 -31.96 72.43
CA LEU A 1167 -32.22 -30.62 71.82
C LEU A 1167 -33.60 -30.18 71.31
N PRO A 1168 -33.96 -28.89 71.36
CA PRO A 1168 -35.24 -28.42 70.82
C PRO A 1168 -35.37 -28.63 69.31
N ALA A 1169 -36.60 -28.84 68.83
CA ALA A 1169 -36.92 -28.83 67.40
C ALA A 1169 -36.53 -27.47 66.78
N GLY A 1170 -35.90 -27.50 65.61
CA GLY A 1170 -35.38 -26.30 64.97
C GLY A 1170 -34.21 -26.58 64.03
N ALA A 1171 -33.70 -25.51 63.41
CA ALA A 1171 -32.55 -25.58 62.51
C ALA A 1171 -31.23 -25.53 63.28
N TYR A 1172 -30.35 -26.47 62.94
CA TYR A 1172 -28.96 -26.54 63.38
C TYR A 1172 -28.06 -26.41 62.14
N TYR A 1173 -26.84 -25.94 62.32
CA TYR A 1173 -25.89 -25.73 61.24
C TYR A 1173 -24.74 -26.69 61.36
N TYR A 1174 -24.36 -27.35 60.28
CA TYR A 1174 -23.23 -28.27 60.29
C TYR A 1174 -22.05 -27.72 59.49
N LYS A 1175 -20.86 -28.19 59.86
CA LYS A 1175 -19.62 -28.01 59.11
C LYS A 1175 -18.90 -29.35 59.04
N ILE A 1176 -18.66 -29.84 57.83
CA ILE A 1176 -17.95 -31.09 57.54
C ILE A 1176 -16.63 -30.72 56.87
N ASP A 1177 -15.53 -31.00 57.55
CA ASP A 1177 -14.18 -30.83 57.02
C ASP A 1177 -13.65 -32.21 56.61
N LEU A 1178 -13.52 -32.45 55.30
CA LEU A 1178 -13.03 -33.72 54.75
C LEU A 1178 -11.50 -33.79 54.72
N ARG A 1179 -10.79 -32.69 55.03
CA ARG A 1179 -9.32 -32.53 55.10
C ARG A 1179 -8.46 -32.93 53.89
N ALA A 1180 -9.02 -33.58 52.87
CA ALA A 1180 -8.36 -33.91 51.61
C ALA A 1180 -8.47 -32.75 50.59
N ASP A 1181 -7.62 -31.72 50.63
CA ASP A 1181 -7.60 -30.55 49.70
C ASP A 1181 -8.98 -29.85 49.43
N CYS A 1182 -10.03 -30.21 50.16
CA CYS A 1182 -11.40 -29.82 49.95
C CYS A 1182 -11.78 -28.69 50.91
N LYS A 1183 -12.55 -27.71 50.42
CA LYS A 1183 -13.15 -26.71 51.30
C LYS A 1183 -14.18 -27.38 52.23
N PRO A 1184 -14.28 -26.93 53.50
CA PRO A 1184 -15.29 -27.46 54.42
C PRO A 1184 -16.72 -27.24 53.89
N ILE A 1185 -17.54 -28.29 53.97
CA ILE A 1185 -18.94 -28.28 53.54
C ILE A 1185 -19.78 -27.75 54.69
N GLY A 1186 -20.54 -26.69 54.44
CA GLY A 1186 -21.48 -26.12 55.40
C GLY A 1186 -22.93 -26.27 54.94
N GLY A 1187 -23.85 -26.44 55.89
CA GLY A 1187 -25.29 -26.47 55.60
C GLY A 1187 -26.13 -26.45 56.87
N SER A 1188 -27.44 -26.66 56.72
CA SER A 1188 -28.36 -26.76 57.85
C SER A 1188 -29.04 -28.13 57.88
N ILE A 1189 -29.27 -28.60 59.10
CA ILE A 1189 -30.10 -29.77 59.41
C ILE A 1189 -31.29 -29.32 60.26
N THR A 1190 -32.49 -29.72 59.86
CA THR A 1190 -33.72 -29.47 60.60
C THR A 1190 -34.00 -30.65 61.52
N LEU A 1191 -34.00 -30.40 62.83
CA LEU A 1191 -34.44 -31.38 63.82
C LEU A 1191 -35.93 -31.20 64.04
N LEU A 1192 -36.71 -32.24 63.76
CA LEU A 1192 -38.15 -32.33 63.97
C LEU A 1192 -38.42 -33.31 65.11
N ARG A 1193 -39.49 -33.12 65.88
CA ARG A 1193 -39.96 -34.07 66.89
C ARG A 1193 -41.46 -34.22 66.83
#